data_AF-A0A363NPN1-F1
#
_entry.id   AF-A0A363NPN1-F1
#
_cell.length_a   1.000
_cell.length_b   1.000
_cell.length_c   1.000
_cell.angle_alpha   90.00
_cell.angle_beta   90.00
_cell.angle_gamma   90.00
#
_symmetry.space_group_name_H-M   'P 1'
#
loop_
_entity.id
_entity.type
_entity.pdbx_description
1 polymer ?
#
loop_
_entity_poly.entity_id
_entity_poly.type
_entity_poly.pdbx_seq_one_letter_code
_entity_poly.pdbx_strand_id
1 'polypeptide(L)'
;MRRLLFVFLLLNSVCFGQKGVNYKITEELMSEGKLIQSKSTYFTLSKNKSASKEEFPSEIKINAIEYKDSRNPFFFSSFYPDSNQNVLSSSILIDILTNLQQPIRFNFQHQETIVDTSSLRKEILSKAKYWQLSDDITDMVRNNVMVGAEFLCSGLNYKYLGKDILKRLQSGPVLVKKQLYKIAKNDKKNLYLTLRDTSTLLKGELVVDKKTLLPVMLSRQNEYSYDSRTFINTTKLQVIDTVVSSTYNVAYAEMLLNGSFASKALYTDEAIDSLKVMDYIVKYDAIFPNDRSFVQRKLSLLQQIKNHKLYDLSLNDAPVNFLAGTHHLLNFLYNGDLSRDKFIAAIPLLDHEKRYDWMQNGLYQHLGRPAKAGALSSDEQTDLLVNYFSEIEKQYTYPMVLGRRIIQQTDNLSQSKKMLNELMDLNDDYWINGNIGRYALLAYQRMASVDLDYSRQLLADIISKLTVLYNADKTDHRNITRAHLATANYLAFQVTNKNNKQEALNYLEKAALYSPKNQAEVAYNSSYDIMFLKSKRSYAEEYLTELAAGGKKDLALQKYIDEFLTVQGTSYNGLRDFYQYYYPEQKFSEFFIQKVVPQLPDAPDFALTNLENSQIAKADLKGKWTLVDFWGTWCGPCVAEMPKLNRFYEDLKADKSQWDKIGFMSIACNDTEDKVKSFIARNNYSIPVLMSDNQVEKNFKVSGYPSKYILTPDGKLIAMPFGFDWQPLLEEVATF
;
A
#
# COMPACT_ATOMS: atom_id res chain seq x y z
N MET A 1 -19.84 50.06 60.12
CA MET A 1 -19.81 48.94 61.06
C MET A 1 -21.05 48.08 60.84
N ARG A 2 -20.86 46.82 60.44
CA ARG A 2 -21.74 45.63 60.63
C ARG A 2 -23.23 45.62 60.21
N ARG A 3 -23.52 44.66 59.30
CA ARG A 3 -24.48 43.52 59.41
C ARG A 3 -25.99 43.84 59.51
N LEU A 4 -26.98 43.07 59.00
CA LEU A 4 -27.15 41.92 58.09
C LEU A 4 -28.69 41.63 58.11
N LEU A 5 -29.21 40.92 57.09
CA LEU A 5 -30.48 40.15 57.02
C LEU A 5 -31.81 40.77 56.45
N PHE A 6 -32.10 40.35 55.21
CA PHE A 6 -33.27 39.56 54.73
C PHE A 6 -34.70 40.15 54.73
N VAL A 7 -35.33 40.29 53.54
CA VAL A 7 -36.34 39.38 52.94
C VAL A 7 -37.02 40.04 51.70
N PHE A 8 -36.97 39.31 50.56
CA PHE A 8 -37.85 39.27 49.37
C PHE A 8 -38.63 40.49 48.84
N LEU A 9 -38.39 40.82 47.56
CA LEU A 9 -39.39 40.70 46.48
C LEU A 9 -38.73 40.70 45.09
N LEU A 10 -38.73 39.53 44.47
CA LEU A 10 -38.53 39.26 43.05
C LEU A 10 -39.81 39.63 42.29
N LEU A 11 -39.71 40.39 41.20
CA LEU A 11 -40.63 40.29 40.06
C LEU A 11 -39.88 40.59 38.74
N ASN A 12 -39.48 39.47 38.11
CA ASN A 12 -39.62 39.17 36.68
C ASN A 12 -39.04 40.12 35.62
N SER A 13 -37.77 39.87 35.28
CA SER A 13 -37.33 39.82 33.89
C SER A 13 -36.91 38.37 33.56
N VAL A 14 -37.91 37.48 33.44
CA VAL A 14 -37.71 36.12 32.91
C VAL A 14 -37.57 36.25 31.39
N CYS A 15 -36.33 36.43 30.93
CA CYS A 15 -35.98 36.22 29.53
C CYS A 15 -36.10 34.71 29.22
N PHE A 16 -37.21 34.30 28.62
CA PHE A 16 -37.41 32.94 28.10
C PHE A 16 -36.38 32.64 27.00
N GLY A 17 -35.28 31.99 27.36
CA GLY A 17 -34.39 31.35 26.40
C GLY A 17 -35.06 30.12 25.81
N GLN A 18 -35.12 30.01 24.48
CA GLN A 18 -35.58 28.77 23.82
C GLN A 18 -34.67 27.60 24.23
N LYS A 19 -35.27 26.54 24.78
CA LYS A 19 -34.61 25.26 25.09
C LYS A 19 -34.09 24.65 23.78
N GLY A 20 -32.81 24.24 23.75
CA GLY A 20 -32.21 23.63 22.55
C GLY A 20 -32.94 22.34 22.13
N VAL A 21 -32.90 22.02 20.84
CA VAL A 21 -33.48 20.80 20.25
C VAL A 21 -32.37 19.78 20.06
N ASN A 22 -32.57 18.56 20.54
CA ASN A 22 -31.58 17.49 20.43
C ASN A 22 -31.88 16.62 19.21
N TYR A 23 -30.81 16.18 18.55
CA TYR A 23 -30.86 15.39 17.33
C TYR A 23 -29.95 14.18 17.44
N LYS A 24 -30.33 13.12 16.72
CA LYS A 24 -29.47 12.02 16.33
C LYS A 24 -29.46 11.96 14.80
N ILE A 25 -28.28 12.00 14.20
CA ILE A 25 -28.07 11.65 12.78
C ILE A 25 -27.36 10.30 12.71
N THR A 26 -27.84 9.38 11.88
CA THR A 26 -27.29 8.04 11.68
C THR A 26 -27.01 7.81 10.21
N GLU A 27 -25.78 7.40 9.88
CA GLU A 27 -25.31 7.04 8.55
C GLU A 27 -25.04 5.54 8.53
N GLU A 28 -25.66 4.81 7.61
CA GLU A 28 -25.55 3.35 7.49
C GLU A 28 -25.10 2.98 6.07
N LEU A 29 -24.01 2.22 5.96
CA LEU A 29 -23.59 1.60 4.71
C LEU A 29 -24.00 0.13 4.73
N MET A 30 -24.76 -0.28 3.72
CA MET A 30 -25.12 -1.67 3.48
C MET A 30 -24.45 -2.17 2.21
N SER A 31 -24.10 -3.46 2.15
CA SER A 31 -23.77 -4.17 0.92
C SER A 31 -24.51 -5.49 0.91
N GLU A 32 -25.12 -5.85 -0.20
CA GLU A 32 -25.82 -7.14 -0.39
C GLU A 32 -26.80 -7.46 0.76
N GLY A 33 -27.50 -6.43 1.25
CA GLY A 33 -28.48 -6.58 2.34
C GLY A 33 -27.91 -6.70 3.75
N LYS A 34 -26.58 -6.65 3.93
CA LYS A 34 -25.92 -6.66 5.25
C LYS A 34 -25.44 -5.26 5.63
N LEU A 35 -25.71 -4.84 6.86
CA LEU A 35 -25.15 -3.61 7.43
C LEU A 35 -23.65 -3.80 7.51
N ILE A 36 -22.90 -2.99 6.78
CA ILE A 36 -21.44 -2.95 6.83
C ILE A 36 -20.99 -2.02 7.95
N GLN A 37 -21.54 -0.81 7.98
CA GLN A 37 -21.05 0.28 8.82
C GLN A 37 -22.23 1.13 9.28
N SER A 38 -22.19 1.61 10.52
CA SER A 38 -23.15 2.55 11.08
C SER A 38 -22.43 3.59 11.92
N LYS A 39 -22.65 4.86 11.65
CA LYS A 39 -22.17 5.99 12.46
C LYS A 39 -23.37 6.78 12.94
N SER A 40 -23.44 7.12 14.22
CA SER A 40 -24.47 7.98 14.79
C SER A 40 -23.84 9.18 15.49
N THR A 41 -24.31 10.39 15.20
CA THR A 41 -23.87 11.63 15.86
C THR A 41 -25.05 12.28 16.57
N TYR A 42 -24.86 12.59 17.84
CA TYR A 42 -25.82 13.22 18.72
C TYR A 42 -25.42 14.68 18.92
N PHE A 43 -26.34 15.62 18.69
CA PHE A 43 -26.03 17.05 18.81
C PHE A 43 -27.25 17.86 19.26
N THR A 44 -27.00 19.00 19.89
CA THR A 44 -28.03 19.96 20.31
C THR A 44 -27.92 21.21 19.47
N LEU A 45 -29.05 21.61 18.87
CA LEU A 45 -29.21 22.87 18.17
C LEU A 45 -29.85 23.89 19.11
N SER A 46 -29.22 25.04 19.32
CA SER A 46 -29.76 26.12 20.14
C SER A 46 -29.63 27.48 19.45
N LYS A 47 -30.40 28.47 19.91
CA LYS A 47 -30.34 29.84 19.37
C LYS A 47 -29.23 30.61 20.08
N ASN A 48 -28.33 31.22 19.32
CA ASN A 48 -27.30 32.09 19.90
C ASN A 48 -27.96 33.37 20.42
N LYS A 49 -27.67 33.71 21.68
CA LYS A 49 -28.25 34.85 22.39
C LYS A 49 -27.71 36.22 21.93
N SER A 50 -26.66 36.24 21.11
CA SER A 50 -25.89 37.46 20.78
C SER A 50 -26.06 38.03 19.37
N ALA A 51 -26.77 37.37 18.44
CA ALA A 51 -26.93 37.97 17.11
C ALA A 51 -28.14 38.88 16.97
N SER A 52 -28.02 39.79 16.01
CA SER A 52 -29.02 40.78 15.63
C SER A 52 -30.31 40.12 15.12
N LYS A 53 -31.41 40.88 15.09
CA LYS A 53 -32.74 40.40 14.64
C LYS A 53 -32.77 39.90 13.19
N GLU A 54 -31.76 40.20 12.38
CA GLU A 54 -31.71 39.90 10.95
C GLU A 54 -30.91 38.63 10.62
N GLU A 55 -30.17 38.08 11.58
CA GLU A 55 -29.44 36.83 11.42
C GLU A 55 -30.10 35.75 12.27
N PHE A 56 -30.18 34.51 11.77
CA PHE A 56 -30.58 33.34 12.58
C PHE A 56 -29.30 32.67 13.06
N PRO A 57 -28.71 33.08 14.20
CA PRO A 57 -27.51 32.45 14.69
C PRO A 57 -27.91 31.17 15.44
N SER A 58 -27.44 30.03 14.96
CA SER A 58 -27.63 28.77 15.66
C SER A 58 -26.29 28.25 16.15
N GLU A 59 -26.32 27.61 17.31
CA GLU A 59 -25.17 26.92 17.89
C GLU A 59 -25.46 25.42 17.83
N ILE A 60 -24.54 24.66 17.23
CA ILE A 60 -24.54 23.19 17.27
C ILE A 60 -23.53 22.78 18.33
N LYS A 61 -24.00 22.09 19.35
CA LYS A 61 -23.14 21.38 20.30
C LYS A 61 -23.19 19.90 19.99
N ILE A 62 -22.06 19.30 19.62
CA ILE A 62 -21.96 17.84 19.51
C ILE A 62 -21.91 17.27 20.92
N ASN A 63 -22.74 16.27 21.19
CA ASN A 63 -22.89 15.67 22.52
C ASN A 63 -22.31 14.25 22.61
N ALA A 64 -22.40 13.47 21.53
CA ALA A 64 -21.83 12.13 21.45
C ALA A 64 -21.70 11.66 19.99
N ILE A 65 -20.81 10.70 19.74
CA ILE A 65 -20.76 9.91 18.51
C ILE A 65 -20.69 8.43 18.87
N GLU A 66 -21.48 7.61 18.18
CA GLU A 66 -21.45 6.14 18.26
C GLU A 66 -21.07 5.58 16.88
N TYR A 67 -20.26 4.52 16.85
CA TYR A 67 -19.83 3.88 15.61
C TYR A 67 -19.89 2.36 15.74
N LYS A 68 -20.34 1.67 14.69
CA LYS A 68 -20.45 0.21 14.59
C LYS A 68 -20.03 -0.24 13.18
N ASP A 69 -19.24 -1.29 13.04
CA ASP A 69 -18.90 -1.93 11.76
C ASP A 69 -19.05 -3.45 11.93
N SER A 70 -19.66 -4.13 10.96
CA SER A 70 -19.95 -5.56 11.00
C SER A 70 -18.89 -6.43 10.34
N ARG A 71 -18.01 -5.84 9.52
CA ARG A 71 -16.88 -6.57 8.89
C ARG A 71 -15.78 -6.88 9.90
N ASN A 72 -15.84 -6.26 11.08
CA ASN A 72 -15.01 -6.53 12.24
C ASN A 72 -15.63 -5.79 13.45
N PRO A 73 -15.97 -6.47 14.58
CA PRO A 73 -16.53 -5.77 15.74
C PRO A 73 -15.62 -4.68 16.31
N PHE A 74 -14.33 -4.66 15.93
CA PHE A 74 -13.44 -3.52 16.14
C PHE A 74 -12.42 -3.42 15.00
N PHE A 75 -12.72 -2.57 14.00
CA PHE A 75 -11.69 -1.87 13.23
C PHE A 75 -12.24 -0.53 12.74
N PHE A 76 -11.61 0.55 13.19
CA PHE A 76 -11.53 1.79 12.43
C PHE A 76 -10.69 1.52 11.18
N SER A 77 -11.33 1.32 10.03
CA SER A 77 -10.61 1.31 8.76
C SER A 77 -10.59 2.71 8.16
N SER A 78 -9.50 3.44 8.37
CA SER A 78 -8.56 3.63 7.27
C SER A 78 -7.40 2.67 7.55
N PHE A 79 -7.59 1.38 7.23
CA PHE A 79 -6.82 0.66 6.21
C PHE A 79 -5.30 0.64 6.48
N TYR A 80 -4.78 -0.58 6.67
CA TYR A 80 -3.35 -0.96 6.69
C TYR A 80 -2.45 -0.27 7.73
N PRO A 81 -2.16 -0.91 8.88
CA PRO A 81 -1.15 -0.42 9.83
C PRO A 81 0.29 -0.51 9.31
N ASP A 82 0.51 -1.17 8.17
CA ASP A 82 1.78 -1.17 7.43
C ASP A 82 1.86 -0.07 6.37
N SER A 83 0.77 0.66 6.12
CA SER A 83 0.82 1.90 5.35
C SER A 83 0.99 3.06 6.32
N ASN A 84 1.84 4.04 6.00
CA ASN A 84 2.00 5.30 6.71
C ASN A 84 0.71 6.17 6.75
N GLN A 85 -0.49 5.58 6.79
CA GLN A 85 -1.75 6.30 6.84
C GLN A 85 -2.14 6.71 8.25
N ASN A 86 -2.74 7.88 8.28
CA ASN A 86 -2.63 8.81 9.37
C ASN A 86 -3.75 8.55 10.38
N VAL A 87 -3.45 8.43 11.68
CA VAL A 87 -4.50 8.53 12.74
C VAL A 87 -5.34 9.78 12.47
N LEU A 88 -4.72 10.81 11.91
CA LEU A 88 -5.29 12.09 11.55
C LEU A 88 -6.14 12.12 10.26
N SER A 89 -6.18 11.03 9.49
CA SER A 89 -7.11 10.83 8.35
C SER A 89 -8.23 9.82 8.67
N SER A 90 -8.23 9.25 9.88
CA SER A 90 -9.25 8.29 10.31
C SER A 90 -10.45 8.98 10.95
N SER A 91 -11.61 8.31 10.97
CA SER A 91 -12.76 8.76 11.76
C SER A 91 -12.46 8.86 13.26
N ILE A 92 -11.37 8.23 13.75
CA ILE A 92 -10.91 8.34 15.15
C ILE A 92 -10.52 9.77 15.48
N LEU A 93 -9.83 10.46 14.56
CA LEU A 93 -9.46 11.86 14.75
C LEU A 93 -10.72 12.73 14.86
N ILE A 94 -11.71 12.49 14.00
CA ILE A 94 -12.99 13.20 14.04
C ILE A 94 -13.70 12.90 15.37
N ASP A 95 -13.66 11.69 15.90
CA ASP A 95 -14.31 11.32 17.17
C ASP A 95 -13.58 11.90 18.41
N ILE A 96 -12.24 11.97 18.36
CA ILE A 96 -11.41 12.66 19.35
C ILE A 96 -11.68 14.17 19.32
N LEU A 97 -11.86 14.74 18.14
CA LEU A 97 -11.97 16.19 17.95
C LEU A 97 -13.40 16.70 17.96
N THR A 98 -14.44 15.89 17.79
CA THR A 98 -15.83 16.35 17.88
C THR A 98 -16.34 16.46 19.32
N ASN A 99 -15.53 16.05 20.30
CA ASN A 99 -15.75 16.29 21.72
C ASN A 99 -15.23 17.67 22.19
N LEU A 100 -14.98 18.59 21.25
CA LEU A 100 -14.77 20.01 21.55
C LEU A 100 -15.89 20.48 22.47
N GLN A 101 -15.53 20.90 23.69
CA GLN A 101 -16.54 21.30 24.68
C GLN A 101 -17.24 22.59 24.26
N GLN A 102 -16.70 23.27 23.24
CA GLN A 102 -17.25 24.49 22.66
C GLN A 102 -18.25 24.20 21.55
N PRO A 103 -19.42 24.87 21.55
CA PRO A 103 -20.37 24.77 20.45
C PRO A 103 -19.80 25.37 19.17
N ILE A 104 -20.12 24.73 18.03
CA ILE A 104 -19.87 25.26 16.70
C ILE A 104 -20.93 26.30 16.40
N ARG A 105 -20.49 27.53 16.12
CA ARG A 105 -21.36 28.65 15.76
C ARG A 105 -21.43 28.76 14.25
N PHE A 106 -22.62 29.04 13.72
CA PHE A 106 -22.78 29.26 12.30
C PHE A 106 -23.86 30.30 12.03
N ASN A 107 -23.72 30.93 10.88
CA ASN A 107 -24.63 31.90 10.35
C ASN A 107 -24.99 31.53 8.91
N PHE A 108 -26.28 31.64 8.58
CA PHE A 108 -26.77 31.45 7.23
C PHE A 108 -26.91 32.81 6.54
N GLN A 109 -25.84 33.28 5.89
CA GLN A 109 -25.91 34.46 5.04
C GLN A 109 -26.26 34.06 3.59
N HIS A 110 -27.01 34.89 2.87
CA HIS A 110 -27.43 34.74 1.46
C HIS A 110 -26.66 33.68 0.65
N GLN A 111 -27.24 32.47 0.52
CA GLN A 111 -26.70 31.30 -0.22
C GLN A 111 -25.45 30.56 0.31
N GLU A 112 -24.71 31.09 1.28
CA GLU A 112 -23.57 30.42 1.95
C GLU A 112 -23.79 30.10 3.46
N THR A 113 -23.15 29.05 3.97
CA THR A 113 -23.10 28.76 5.41
C THR A 113 -21.76 29.23 5.92
N ILE A 114 -21.76 30.27 6.75
CA ILE A 114 -20.53 30.77 7.38
C ILE A 114 -20.42 30.07 8.73
N VAL A 115 -19.44 29.20 8.88
CA VAL A 115 -19.12 28.54 10.14
C VAL A 115 -18.09 29.40 10.88
N ASP A 116 -18.43 29.91 12.07
CA ASP A 116 -17.44 30.55 12.95
C ASP A 116 -16.66 29.45 13.66
N THR A 117 -15.47 29.22 13.12
CA THR A 117 -14.53 28.22 13.58
C THR A 117 -13.37 28.82 14.36
N SER A 118 -13.42 30.12 14.64
CA SER A 118 -12.33 30.82 15.33
C SER A 118 -12.13 30.31 16.77
N SER A 119 -13.23 30.02 17.47
CA SER A 119 -13.23 29.37 18.80
C SER A 119 -12.71 27.93 18.73
N LEU A 120 -13.17 27.19 17.71
CA LEU A 120 -12.77 25.82 17.43
C LEU A 120 -11.27 25.69 17.18
N ARG A 121 -10.74 26.59 16.35
CA ARG A 121 -9.32 26.68 16.00
C ARG A 121 -8.46 26.85 17.25
N LYS A 122 -8.85 27.73 18.17
CA LYS A 122 -8.09 27.97 19.42
C LYS A 122 -8.07 26.74 20.32
N GLU A 123 -9.20 26.05 20.47
CA GLU A 123 -9.28 24.84 21.29
C GLU A 123 -8.47 23.69 20.68
N ILE A 124 -8.57 23.47 19.35
CA ILE A 124 -7.77 22.48 18.63
C ILE A 124 -6.28 22.75 18.77
N LEU A 125 -5.83 24.00 18.57
CA LEU A 125 -4.42 24.38 18.72
C LEU A 125 -3.92 24.18 20.15
N SER A 126 -4.75 24.50 21.16
CA SER A 126 -4.40 24.28 22.56
C SER A 126 -4.24 22.79 22.88
N LYS A 127 -5.11 21.94 22.34
CA LYS A 127 -5.04 20.48 22.53
C LYS A 127 -3.87 19.86 21.76
N ALA A 128 -3.62 20.30 20.52
CA ALA A 128 -2.48 19.86 19.71
C ALA A 128 -1.13 20.12 20.40
N LYS A 129 -0.99 21.28 21.07
CA LYS A 129 0.19 21.57 21.90
C LYS A 129 0.36 20.56 23.03
N TYR A 130 -0.74 20.23 23.72
CA TYR A 130 -0.72 19.27 24.82
C TYR A 130 -0.44 17.83 24.34
N TRP A 131 -0.92 17.46 23.15
CA TRP A 131 -0.61 16.19 22.46
C TRP A 131 0.76 16.19 21.76
N GLN A 132 1.48 17.32 21.81
CA GLN A 132 2.82 17.49 21.25
C GLN A 132 2.89 17.11 19.76
N LEU A 133 1.89 17.53 18.96
CA LEU A 133 1.86 17.27 17.53
C LEU A 133 2.87 18.14 16.76
N SER A 134 3.31 17.70 15.57
CA SER A 134 4.06 18.58 14.67
C SER A 134 3.17 19.66 14.04
N ASP A 135 3.77 20.71 13.48
CA ASP A 135 3.03 21.87 13.00
C ASP A 135 2.21 21.54 11.74
N ASP A 136 2.81 20.84 10.76
CA ASP A 136 2.12 20.37 9.54
C ASP A 136 0.90 19.49 9.87
N ILE A 137 1.06 18.64 10.87
CA ILE A 137 0.04 17.75 11.38
C ILE A 137 -1.08 18.52 12.07
N THR A 138 -0.72 19.51 12.87
CA THR A 138 -1.67 20.38 13.58
C THR A 138 -2.56 21.11 12.57
N ASP A 139 -1.99 21.55 11.46
CA ASP A 139 -2.71 22.21 10.38
C ASP A 139 -3.62 21.24 9.62
N MET A 140 -3.16 20.02 9.34
CA MET A 140 -3.99 18.99 8.70
C MET A 140 -5.18 18.57 9.59
N VAL A 141 -4.93 18.38 10.89
CA VAL A 141 -5.94 18.08 11.91
C VAL A 141 -7.02 19.16 11.93
N ARG A 142 -6.59 20.42 11.98
CA ARG A 142 -7.48 21.57 11.93
C ARG A 142 -8.33 21.50 10.67
N ASN A 143 -7.74 21.37 9.49
CA ASN A 143 -8.46 21.39 8.22
C ASN A 143 -9.48 20.24 8.10
N ASN A 144 -9.17 19.03 8.58
CA ASN A 144 -10.11 17.91 8.54
C ASN A 144 -11.32 18.11 9.45
N VAL A 145 -11.13 18.66 10.66
CA VAL A 145 -12.24 19.00 11.56
C VAL A 145 -13.12 20.08 10.95
N MET A 146 -12.52 21.07 10.32
CA MET A 146 -13.20 22.16 9.64
C MET A 146 -14.13 21.63 8.55
N VAL A 147 -13.61 20.77 7.67
CA VAL A 147 -14.39 20.11 6.60
C VAL A 147 -15.51 19.25 7.18
N GLY A 148 -15.26 18.48 8.24
CA GLY A 148 -16.28 17.66 8.90
C GLY A 148 -17.40 18.50 9.54
N ALA A 149 -17.05 19.62 10.18
CA ALA A 149 -18.00 20.56 10.74
C ALA A 149 -18.86 21.22 9.67
N GLU A 150 -18.25 21.63 8.55
CA GLU A 150 -18.94 22.16 7.37
C GLU A 150 -19.91 21.12 6.77
N PHE A 151 -19.47 19.86 6.65
CA PHE A 151 -20.32 18.77 6.16
C PHE A 151 -21.55 18.56 7.05
N LEU A 152 -21.37 18.45 8.38
CA LEU A 152 -22.47 18.32 9.34
C LEU A 152 -23.48 19.48 9.21
N CYS A 153 -22.98 20.72 9.12
CA CYS A 153 -23.82 21.91 8.97
C CYS A 153 -24.55 21.93 7.61
N SER A 154 -23.91 21.46 6.55
CA SER A 154 -24.52 21.36 5.21
C SER A 154 -25.61 20.28 5.13
N GLY A 155 -25.41 19.13 5.81
CA GLY A 155 -26.35 18.00 5.82
C GLY A 155 -27.69 18.31 6.48
N LEU A 156 -27.72 19.27 7.42
CA LEU A 156 -28.93 19.77 8.07
C LEU A 156 -29.88 20.51 7.10
N ASN A 157 -29.40 20.92 5.93
CA ASN A 157 -30.15 21.31 4.73
C ASN A 157 -31.38 22.25 4.94
N TYR A 158 -31.40 23.03 6.01
CA TYR A 158 -32.55 23.86 6.43
C TYR A 158 -32.77 25.09 5.53
N LYS A 159 -31.72 25.55 4.85
CA LYS A 159 -31.70 26.78 4.05
C LYS A 159 -32.67 26.77 2.85
N TYR A 160 -33.09 25.60 2.40
CA TYR A 160 -33.95 25.46 1.22
C TYR A 160 -35.44 25.33 1.54
N LEU A 161 -35.86 25.50 2.79
CA LEU A 161 -37.27 25.46 3.19
C LEU A 161 -37.67 26.72 3.97
N GLY A 162 -37.16 27.87 3.54
CA GLY A 162 -37.64 29.17 4.01
C GLY A 162 -39.12 29.39 3.68
N LYS A 163 -39.75 30.39 4.32
CA LYS A 163 -41.18 30.71 4.14
C LYS A 163 -41.59 30.83 2.67
N ASP A 164 -40.71 31.33 1.80
CA ASP A 164 -40.97 31.47 0.37
C ASP A 164 -41.02 30.15 -0.38
N ILE A 165 -40.16 29.18 -0.01
CA ILE A 165 -40.19 27.84 -0.62
C ILE A 165 -41.40 27.07 -0.11
N LEU A 166 -41.79 27.25 1.15
CA LEU A 166 -43.03 26.67 1.68
C LEU A 166 -44.27 27.19 0.94
N LYS A 167 -44.32 28.49 0.61
CA LYS A 167 -45.37 29.05 -0.24
C LYS A 167 -45.36 28.42 -1.64
N ARG A 168 -44.20 28.32 -2.28
CA ARG A 168 -44.07 27.71 -3.61
C ARG A 168 -44.45 26.23 -3.62
N LEU A 169 -44.15 25.51 -2.55
CA LEU A 169 -44.52 24.10 -2.38
C LEU A 169 -46.03 23.88 -2.29
N GLN A 170 -46.82 24.89 -1.90
CA GLN A 170 -48.29 24.83 -1.96
C GLN A 170 -48.79 24.83 -3.41
N SER A 171 -48.03 25.39 -4.35
CA SER A 171 -48.38 25.48 -5.77
C SER A 171 -47.88 24.29 -6.59
N GLY A 172 -47.03 23.41 -6.03
CA GLY A 172 -46.51 22.22 -6.71
C GLY A 172 -45.11 21.81 -6.25
N PRO A 173 -44.52 20.77 -6.87
CA PRO A 173 -43.14 20.37 -6.59
C PRO A 173 -42.13 21.49 -6.87
N VAL A 174 -41.12 21.65 -6.00
CA VAL A 174 -40.11 22.71 -6.12
C VAL A 174 -38.71 22.10 -6.25
N LEU A 175 -38.01 22.47 -7.31
CA LEU A 175 -36.61 22.09 -7.54
C LEU A 175 -35.67 23.10 -6.87
N VAL A 176 -34.72 22.59 -6.06
CA VAL A 176 -33.68 23.41 -5.41
C VAL A 176 -32.34 22.69 -5.52
N LYS A 177 -31.35 23.32 -6.19
CA LYS A 177 -29.98 22.78 -6.41
C LYS A 177 -29.97 21.26 -6.71
N LYS A 178 -30.80 20.83 -7.67
CA LYS A 178 -30.98 19.45 -8.16
C LYS A 178 -31.84 18.51 -7.28
N GLN A 179 -32.36 18.97 -6.15
CA GLN A 179 -33.30 18.20 -5.33
C GLN A 179 -34.74 18.69 -5.55
N LEU A 180 -35.60 17.78 -5.99
CA LEU A 180 -37.03 18.04 -6.17
C LEU A 180 -37.76 17.71 -4.87
N TYR A 181 -38.41 18.71 -4.28
CA TYR A 181 -39.23 18.58 -3.08
C TYR A 181 -40.71 18.55 -3.45
N LYS A 182 -41.47 17.66 -2.84
CA LYS A 182 -42.93 17.59 -3.00
C LYS A 182 -43.61 17.39 -1.65
N ILE A 183 -44.72 18.08 -1.42
CA ILE A 183 -45.55 17.85 -0.23
C ILE A 183 -46.18 16.46 -0.33
N ALA A 184 -45.85 15.60 0.63
CA ALA A 184 -46.46 14.29 0.82
C ALA A 184 -47.66 14.36 1.74
N LYS A 185 -47.53 15.11 2.84
CA LYS A 185 -48.57 15.29 3.87
C LYS A 185 -48.37 16.64 4.57
N ASN A 186 -49.45 17.22 5.08
CA ASN A 186 -49.43 18.52 5.73
C ASN A 186 -50.42 18.52 6.91
N ASP A 187 -49.92 18.60 8.16
CA ASP A 187 -50.78 18.63 9.36
C ASP A 187 -50.64 19.93 10.16
N LYS A 188 -51.29 20.07 11.33
CA LYS A 188 -51.26 21.33 12.09
C LYS A 188 -49.85 21.76 12.53
N LYS A 189 -48.96 20.82 12.82
CA LYS A 189 -47.62 21.07 13.41
C LYS A 189 -46.50 20.87 12.39
N ASN A 190 -46.62 19.88 11.51
CA ASN A 190 -45.55 19.40 10.65
C ASN A 190 -45.92 19.46 9.16
N LEU A 191 -44.89 19.62 8.33
CA LEU A 191 -44.93 19.44 6.88
C LEU A 191 -44.07 18.23 6.50
N TYR A 192 -44.65 17.30 5.75
CA TYR A 192 -43.98 16.09 5.28
C TYR A 192 -43.68 16.24 3.79
N LEU A 193 -42.41 16.08 3.44
CA LEU A 193 -41.89 16.28 2.10
C LEU A 193 -41.24 14.98 1.61
N THR A 194 -41.45 14.62 0.35
CA THR A 194 -40.54 13.71 -0.35
C THR A 194 -39.46 14.50 -1.06
N LEU A 195 -38.26 13.91 -1.13
CA LEU A 195 -37.10 14.46 -1.82
C LEU A 195 -36.56 13.43 -2.82
N ARG A 196 -36.19 13.92 -4.01
CA ARG A 196 -35.52 13.13 -5.04
C ARG A 196 -34.47 13.99 -5.72
N ASP A 197 -33.25 13.47 -5.83
CA ASP A 197 -32.21 14.14 -6.61
C ASP A 197 -32.43 13.86 -8.10
N THR A 198 -32.27 14.87 -8.95
CA THR A 198 -32.46 14.75 -10.40
C THR A 198 -31.25 14.16 -11.12
N SER A 199 -30.11 14.05 -10.44
CA SER A 199 -28.82 13.60 -10.99
C SER A 199 -28.29 12.32 -10.36
N THR A 200 -28.89 11.83 -9.28
CA THR A 200 -28.50 10.59 -8.60
C THR A 200 -29.73 9.73 -8.29
N LEU A 201 -29.51 8.49 -7.83
CA LEU A 201 -30.60 7.62 -7.35
C LEU A 201 -31.10 8.00 -5.95
N LEU A 202 -30.62 9.12 -5.40
CA LEU A 202 -30.97 9.56 -4.06
C LEU A 202 -32.47 9.87 -3.95
N LYS A 203 -33.12 9.21 -2.99
CA LYS A 203 -34.52 9.43 -2.59
C LYS A 203 -34.61 9.59 -1.09
N GLY A 204 -35.66 10.25 -0.61
CA GLY A 204 -35.88 10.38 0.81
C GLY A 204 -37.16 11.07 1.24
N GLU A 205 -37.26 11.27 2.54
CA GLU A 205 -38.35 11.93 3.24
C GLU A 205 -37.79 12.97 4.21
N LEU A 206 -38.52 14.07 4.38
CA LEU A 206 -38.17 15.15 5.28
C LEU A 206 -39.43 15.67 5.97
N VAL A 207 -39.42 15.67 7.29
CA VAL A 207 -40.48 16.24 8.12
C VAL A 207 -39.96 17.51 8.77
N VAL A 208 -40.75 18.59 8.71
CA VAL A 208 -40.34 19.91 9.18
C VAL A 208 -41.40 20.50 10.10
N ASP A 209 -41.01 21.05 11.25
CA ASP A 209 -41.92 21.77 12.14
C ASP A 209 -42.28 23.13 11.51
N LYS A 210 -43.56 23.43 11.36
CA LYS A 210 -44.02 24.63 10.63
C LYS A 210 -43.69 25.96 11.30
N LYS A 211 -43.52 25.95 12.63
CA LYS A 211 -43.31 27.18 13.41
C LYS A 211 -41.83 27.56 13.43
N THR A 212 -40.99 26.57 13.65
CA THR A 212 -39.53 26.73 13.77
C THR A 212 -38.81 26.50 12.46
N LEU A 213 -39.47 25.84 11.50
CA LEU A 213 -38.93 25.34 10.24
C LEU A 213 -37.82 24.28 10.41
N LEU A 214 -37.57 23.83 11.64
CA LEU A 214 -36.51 22.87 11.92
C LEU A 214 -36.90 21.46 11.45
N PRO A 215 -35.94 20.67 10.95
CA PRO A 215 -36.22 19.28 10.61
C PRO A 215 -36.64 18.53 11.89
N VAL A 216 -37.71 17.75 11.81
CA VAL A 216 -38.12 16.80 12.85
C VAL A 216 -37.56 15.42 12.53
N MET A 217 -37.53 15.09 11.23
CA MET A 217 -37.01 13.83 10.73
C MET A 217 -36.46 14.02 9.31
N LEU A 218 -35.37 13.34 8.98
CA LEU A 218 -34.87 13.17 7.62
C LEU A 218 -34.58 11.68 7.42
N SER A 219 -34.92 11.14 6.27
CA SER A 219 -34.43 9.84 5.81
C SER A 219 -34.01 9.98 4.36
N ARG A 220 -32.77 9.65 4.02
CA ARG A 220 -32.26 9.64 2.64
C ARG A 220 -31.54 8.35 2.37
N GLN A 221 -31.69 7.82 1.17
CA GLN A 221 -31.02 6.62 0.72
C GLN A 221 -30.42 6.90 -0.65
N ASN A 222 -29.16 6.54 -0.83
CA ASN A 222 -28.46 6.55 -2.11
C ASN A 222 -27.90 5.17 -2.41
N GLU A 223 -28.08 4.72 -3.64
CA GLU A 223 -27.63 3.42 -4.13
C GLU A 223 -26.58 3.63 -5.21
N TYR A 224 -25.46 2.90 -5.11
CA TYR A 224 -24.38 2.93 -6.10
C TYR A 224 -23.71 1.56 -6.19
N SER A 225 -23.10 1.28 -7.34
CA SER A 225 -22.38 0.02 -7.59
C SER A 225 -20.89 0.28 -7.71
N TYR A 226 -20.08 -0.57 -7.07
CA TYR A 226 -18.63 -0.58 -7.20
C TYR A 226 -18.17 -2.04 -7.20
N ASP A 227 -17.31 -2.39 -8.17
CA ASP A 227 -16.77 -3.75 -8.31
C ASP A 227 -17.86 -4.85 -8.32
N SER A 228 -18.91 -4.64 -9.12
CA SER A 228 -20.08 -5.53 -9.24
C SER A 228 -20.89 -5.75 -7.95
N ARG A 229 -20.57 -5.04 -6.85
CA ARG A 229 -21.33 -5.06 -5.60
C ARG A 229 -22.20 -3.81 -5.48
N THR A 230 -23.41 -3.99 -4.96
CA THR A 230 -24.33 -2.88 -4.70
C THR A 230 -24.19 -2.40 -3.27
N PHE A 231 -23.94 -1.09 -3.13
CA PHE A 231 -23.86 -0.39 -1.87
C PHE A 231 -25.05 0.53 -1.69
N ILE A 232 -25.62 0.51 -0.50
CA ILE A 232 -26.71 1.39 -0.10
C ILE A 232 -26.24 2.23 1.08
N ASN A 233 -26.15 3.54 0.88
CA ASN A 233 -25.87 4.49 1.95
C ASN A 233 -27.18 5.13 2.41
N THR A 234 -27.47 5.05 3.71
CA THR A 234 -28.69 5.58 4.32
C THR A 234 -28.33 6.62 5.38
N THR A 235 -28.91 7.82 5.30
CA THR A 235 -28.79 8.87 6.32
C THR A 235 -30.15 9.13 6.96
N LYS A 236 -30.24 8.99 8.29
CA LYS A 236 -31.45 9.25 9.10
C LYS A 236 -31.16 10.34 10.11
N LEU A 237 -31.96 11.40 10.17
CA LEU A 237 -31.93 12.39 11.25
C LEU A 237 -33.26 12.33 11.99
N GLN A 238 -33.22 12.43 13.31
CA GLN A 238 -34.41 12.47 14.16
C GLN A 238 -34.20 13.37 15.37
N VAL A 239 -35.27 14.06 15.79
CA VAL A 239 -35.32 14.73 17.10
C VAL A 239 -35.38 13.68 18.20
N ILE A 240 -34.61 13.88 19.27
CA ILE A 240 -34.57 13.00 20.44
C ILE A 240 -34.87 13.79 21.72
N ASP A 241 -35.48 13.15 22.71
CA ASP A 241 -35.79 13.82 23.98
C ASP A 241 -34.59 13.89 24.92
N THR A 242 -33.75 12.87 24.91
CA THR A 242 -32.58 12.74 25.79
C THR A 242 -31.29 12.93 25.01
N VAL A 243 -30.41 13.80 25.51
CA VAL A 243 -29.04 13.90 25.02
C VAL A 243 -28.25 12.71 25.54
N VAL A 244 -27.73 11.88 24.63
CA VAL A 244 -26.66 10.94 24.96
C VAL A 244 -25.37 11.77 25.09
N SER A 245 -24.70 11.71 26.24
CA SER A 245 -23.36 12.26 26.39
C SER A 245 -22.36 11.11 26.38
N SER A 246 -21.38 11.14 25.48
CA SER A 246 -20.20 10.30 25.61
C SER A 246 -19.25 10.95 26.61
N THR A 247 -18.67 10.16 27.52
CA THR A 247 -17.50 10.62 28.25
C THR A 247 -16.31 10.58 27.29
N TYR A 248 -15.83 11.76 26.88
CA TYR A 248 -14.57 11.86 26.16
C TYR A 248 -13.45 11.26 27.03
N ASN A 249 -12.91 10.11 26.60
CA ASN A 249 -11.80 9.49 27.28
C ASN A 249 -10.50 10.18 26.84
N VAL A 250 -10.14 11.24 27.56
CA VAL A 250 -8.92 12.04 27.32
C VAL A 250 -7.69 11.14 27.25
N ALA A 251 -7.58 10.16 28.16
CA ALA A 251 -6.42 9.26 28.22
C ALA A 251 -6.33 8.35 26.99
N TYR A 252 -7.47 7.92 26.43
CA TYR A 252 -7.49 7.11 25.21
C TYR A 252 -7.05 7.93 23.98
N ALA A 253 -7.55 9.17 23.88
CA ALA A 253 -7.14 10.09 22.82
C ALA A 253 -5.64 10.43 22.91
N GLU A 254 -5.14 10.71 24.11
CA GLU A 254 -3.70 10.92 24.35
C GLU A 254 -2.88 9.69 23.98
N MET A 255 -3.34 8.48 24.33
CA MET A 255 -2.68 7.23 23.98
C MET A 255 -2.51 7.11 22.46
N LEU A 256 -3.59 7.28 21.70
CA LEU A 256 -3.53 7.18 20.24
C LEU A 256 -2.67 8.27 19.59
N LEU A 257 -2.83 9.53 20.04
CA LEU A 257 -2.14 10.67 19.43
C LEU A 257 -0.66 10.71 19.78
N ASN A 258 -0.30 10.61 21.06
CA ASN A 258 1.10 10.58 21.50
C ASN A 258 1.80 9.32 20.99
N GLY A 259 1.03 8.23 20.87
CA GLY A 259 1.49 7.00 20.25
C GLY A 259 1.93 7.29 18.83
N SER A 260 1.10 7.93 18.00
CA SER A 260 1.24 8.07 16.54
C SER A 260 2.58 8.63 16.02
N PHE A 261 2.89 8.36 14.74
CA PHE A 261 4.05 8.94 14.04
C PHE A 261 4.04 10.47 13.97
N ALA A 262 2.87 11.07 14.19
CA ALA A 262 2.62 12.50 14.03
C ALA A 262 2.93 13.30 15.31
N SER A 263 3.20 12.61 16.42
CA SER A 263 3.54 13.24 17.70
C SER A 263 5.05 13.30 17.90
N LYS A 264 5.51 14.43 18.43
CA LYS A 264 6.86 14.64 18.94
C LYS A 264 7.03 14.04 20.36
N ALA A 265 5.96 13.54 20.99
CA ALA A 265 5.97 13.04 22.36
C ALA A 265 6.95 11.89 22.59
N LEU A 266 7.25 11.10 21.56
CA LEU A 266 8.16 9.96 21.62
C LEU A 266 9.53 10.24 20.98
N TYR A 267 9.81 11.48 20.58
CA TYR A 267 11.00 11.84 19.81
C TYR A 267 11.89 12.85 20.53
N THR A 268 13.19 12.80 20.23
CA THR A 268 14.23 13.77 20.59
C THR A 268 15.10 13.98 19.35
N ASP A 269 15.26 15.23 18.90
CA ASP A 269 16.03 15.59 17.68
C ASP A 269 15.68 14.73 16.45
N GLU A 270 14.37 14.55 16.22
CA GLU A 270 13.79 13.76 15.10
C GLU A 270 14.02 12.24 15.17
N ALA A 271 14.75 11.74 16.18
CA ALA A 271 14.90 10.31 16.46
C ALA A 271 13.92 9.84 17.53
N ILE A 272 13.46 8.60 17.43
CA ILE A 272 12.61 7.99 18.48
C ILE A 272 13.44 7.78 19.76
N ASP A 273 12.90 8.25 20.89
CA ASP A 273 13.54 8.22 22.19
C ASP A 273 13.04 7.01 22.99
N SER A 274 13.97 6.09 23.30
CA SER A 274 13.62 4.83 23.94
C SER A 274 13.07 4.99 25.36
N LEU A 275 13.50 6.02 26.11
CA LEU A 275 13.00 6.27 27.47
C LEU A 275 11.57 6.78 27.41
N LYS A 276 11.29 7.74 26.52
CA LYS A 276 9.92 8.27 26.31
C LYS A 276 8.96 7.18 25.82
N VAL A 277 9.43 6.27 24.95
CA VAL A 277 8.65 5.09 24.52
C VAL A 277 8.34 4.19 25.70
N MET A 278 9.31 3.90 26.56
CA MET A 278 9.08 3.07 27.74
C MET A 278 8.10 3.73 28.72
N ASP A 279 8.21 5.04 28.96
CA ASP A 279 7.27 5.79 29.78
C ASP A 279 5.84 5.77 29.20
N TYR A 280 5.72 5.92 27.87
CA TYR A 280 4.45 5.77 27.16
C TYR A 280 3.85 4.38 27.37
N ILE A 281 4.65 3.32 27.18
CA ILE A 281 4.20 1.94 27.36
C ILE A 281 3.75 1.75 28.81
N VAL A 282 4.58 2.06 29.80
CA VAL A 282 4.25 1.90 31.23
C VAL A 282 2.96 2.64 31.60
N LYS A 283 2.81 3.89 31.16
CA LYS A 283 1.60 4.70 31.42
C LYS A 283 0.34 4.00 30.90
N TYR A 284 0.35 3.60 29.63
CA TYR A 284 -0.87 3.12 28.98
C TYR A 284 -1.12 1.62 29.13
N ASP A 285 -0.10 0.83 29.47
CA ASP A 285 -0.27 -0.58 29.86
C ASP A 285 -1.07 -0.68 31.17
N ALA A 286 -0.93 0.31 32.07
CA ALA A 286 -1.72 0.37 33.31
C ALA A 286 -3.20 0.76 33.08
N ILE A 287 -3.52 1.42 31.96
CA ILE A 287 -4.86 1.99 31.70
C ILE A 287 -5.61 1.17 30.64
N PHE A 288 -4.90 0.68 29.63
CA PHE A 288 -5.43 0.03 28.43
C PHE A 288 -4.72 -1.30 28.10
N PRO A 289 -4.43 -2.19 29.07
CA PRO A 289 -3.61 -3.40 28.84
C PRO A 289 -4.20 -4.34 27.78
N ASN A 290 -5.53 -4.34 27.64
CA ASN A 290 -6.28 -5.20 26.71
C ASN A 290 -6.96 -4.38 25.60
N ASP A 291 -6.50 -3.17 25.31
CA ASP A 291 -6.95 -2.43 24.13
C ASP A 291 -6.12 -2.83 22.91
N ARG A 292 -6.80 -3.20 21.82
CA ARG A 292 -6.16 -3.64 20.59
C ARG A 292 -5.22 -2.59 20.01
N SER A 293 -5.65 -1.33 19.96
CA SER A 293 -4.87 -0.24 19.36
C SER A 293 -3.58 0.00 20.15
N PHE A 294 -3.70 -0.01 21.49
CA PHE A 294 -2.55 0.10 22.36
C PHE A 294 -1.59 -1.09 22.21
N VAL A 295 -2.09 -2.34 22.24
CA VAL A 295 -1.24 -3.54 22.12
C VAL A 295 -0.48 -3.54 20.79
N GLN A 296 -1.15 -3.27 19.67
CA GLN A 296 -0.49 -3.16 18.37
C GLN A 296 0.58 -2.06 18.38
N ARG A 297 0.26 -0.89 18.98
CA ARG A 297 1.22 0.22 19.05
C ARG A 297 2.42 -0.12 19.93
N LYS A 298 2.20 -0.74 21.08
CA LYS A 298 3.24 -1.23 21.99
C LYS A 298 4.21 -2.14 21.23
N LEU A 299 3.69 -3.12 20.49
CA LEU A 299 4.50 -4.04 19.67
C LEU A 299 5.34 -3.29 18.63
N SER A 300 4.74 -2.39 17.86
CA SER A 300 5.46 -1.60 16.85
C SER A 300 6.56 -0.73 17.48
N LEU A 301 6.27 -0.04 18.58
CA LEU A 301 7.23 0.82 19.28
C LEU A 301 8.41 0.01 19.82
N LEU A 302 8.16 -1.17 20.39
CA LEU A 302 9.20 -2.05 20.91
C LEU A 302 10.17 -2.50 19.80
N GLN A 303 9.67 -2.75 18.58
CA GLN A 303 10.53 -3.04 17.44
C GLN A 303 11.34 -1.82 16.99
N GLN A 304 10.73 -0.63 16.94
CA GLN A 304 11.41 0.61 16.56
C GLN A 304 12.58 0.93 17.49
N ILE A 305 12.41 0.73 18.80
CA ILE A 305 13.49 0.93 19.79
C ILE A 305 14.40 -0.31 19.94
N LYS A 306 14.21 -1.35 19.12
CA LYS A 306 14.99 -2.60 19.12
C LYS A 306 15.00 -3.35 20.45
N ASN A 307 13.93 -3.25 21.24
CA ASN A 307 13.78 -3.99 22.49
C ASN A 307 13.16 -5.38 22.23
N HIS A 308 13.95 -6.27 21.64
CA HIS A 308 13.50 -7.59 21.20
C HIS A 308 12.94 -8.46 22.35
N LYS A 309 13.57 -8.40 23.53
CA LYS A 309 13.14 -9.20 24.68
C LYS A 309 11.71 -8.84 25.12
N LEU A 310 11.43 -7.55 25.28
CA LEU A 310 10.10 -7.11 25.71
C LEU A 310 9.08 -7.23 24.57
N TYR A 311 9.51 -7.08 23.32
CA TYR A 311 8.69 -7.36 22.15
C TYR A 311 8.20 -8.81 22.15
N ASP A 312 9.09 -9.79 22.28
CA ASP A 312 8.75 -11.21 22.24
C ASP A 312 7.79 -11.60 23.38
N LEU A 313 8.03 -11.08 24.59
CA LEU A 313 7.11 -11.26 25.72
C LEU A 313 5.73 -10.67 25.42
N SER A 314 5.69 -9.41 24.97
CA SER A 314 4.44 -8.72 24.65
C SER A 314 3.69 -9.39 23.49
N LEU A 315 4.40 -9.96 22.52
CA LEU A 315 3.84 -10.66 21.38
C LEU A 315 3.17 -11.97 21.80
N ASN A 316 3.77 -12.69 22.75
CA ASN A 316 3.25 -13.95 23.27
C ASN A 316 2.03 -13.77 24.18
N ASP A 317 1.99 -12.66 24.93
CA ASP A 317 0.89 -12.30 25.83
C ASP A 317 -0.30 -11.67 25.07
N ALA A 318 -0.05 -11.10 23.88
CA ALA A 318 -1.09 -10.45 23.09
C ALA A 318 -2.18 -11.46 22.64
N PRO A 319 -3.48 -11.10 22.78
CA PRO A 319 -4.56 -11.86 22.15
C PRO A 319 -4.34 -11.96 20.64
N VAL A 320 -4.42 -13.17 20.07
CA VAL A 320 -4.10 -13.43 18.66
C VAL A 320 -4.96 -12.59 17.70
N ASN A 321 -6.23 -12.39 18.03
CA ASN A 321 -7.14 -11.54 17.26
C ASN A 321 -6.71 -10.05 17.23
N PHE A 322 -5.92 -9.59 18.19
CA PHE A 322 -5.37 -8.23 18.18
C PHE A 322 -4.25 -8.08 17.16
N LEU A 323 -3.57 -9.17 16.77
CA LEU A 323 -2.50 -9.14 15.78
C LEU A 323 -3.03 -9.07 14.33
N ALA A 324 -4.31 -9.40 14.11
CA ALA A 324 -4.90 -9.43 12.78
C ALA A 324 -4.76 -8.09 12.04
N GLY A 325 -4.38 -8.17 10.76
CA GLY A 325 -4.11 -7.01 9.91
C GLY A 325 -2.75 -6.34 10.11
N THR A 326 -1.88 -6.86 10.99
CA THR A 326 -0.53 -6.32 11.24
C THR A 326 0.56 -7.31 10.82
N HIS A 327 1.77 -6.82 10.55
CA HIS A 327 2.95 -7.69 10.39
C HIS A 327 3.29 -8.47 11.68
N HIS A 328 2.83 -8.03 12.86
CA HIS A 328 3.03 -8.76 14.11
C HIS A 328 2.39 -10.15 14.11
N LEU A 329 1.29 -10.36 13.36
CA LEU A 329 0.69 -11.70 13.22
C LEU A 329 1.65 -12.68 12.53
N LEU A 330 2.36 -12.24 11.49
CA LEU A 330 3.40 -13.06 10.85
C LEU A 330 4.57 -13.29 11.82
N ASN A 331 5.03 -12.25 12.52
CA ASN A 331 6.08 -12.40 13.53
C ASN A 331 5.68 -13.40 14.62
N PHE A 332 4.41 -13.44 15.01
CA PHE A 332 3.87 -14.42 15.96
C PHE A 332 3.95 -15.84 15.39
N LEU A 333 3.63 -16.05 14.11
CA LEU A 333 3.79 -17.34 13.44
C LEU A 333 5.24 -17.78 13.25
N TYR A 334 6.20 -16.86 13.25
CA TYR A 334 7.62 -17.21 13.17
C TYR A 334 8.27 -17.43 14.53
N ASN A 335 7.95 -16.58 15.51
CA ASN A 335 8.74 -16.44 16.74
C ASN A 335 7.93 -16.64 18.02
N GLY A 336 6.60 -16.61 17.93
CA GLY A 336 5.70 -16.62 19.07
C GLY A 336 5.54 -17.99 19.74
N ASP A 337 4.84 -17.96 20.87
CA ASP A 337 4.32 -19.12 21.58
C ASP A 337 3.15 -19.72 20.78
N LEU A 338 3.48 -20.63 19.87
CA LEU A 338 2.53 -21.31 19.00
C LEU A 338 1.92 -22.54 19.67
N SER A 339 1.18 -22.32 20.76
CA SER A 339 0.29 -23.36 21.27
C SER A 339 -0.78 -23.72 20.23
N ARG A 340 -1.37 -24.93 20.34
CA ARG A 340 -2.39 -25.41 19.40
C ARG A 340 -3.54 -24.42 19.19
N ASP A 341 -4.08 -23.89 20.28
CA ASP A 341 -5.22 -22.97 20.22
C ASP A 341 -4.86 -21.64 19.57
N LYS A 342 -3.67 -21.10 19.90
CA LYS A 342 -3.19 -19.85 19.31
C LYS A 342 -2.89 -20.00 17.82
N PHE A 343 -2.35 -21.14 17.39
CA PHE A 343 -2.14 -21.45 15.98
C PHE A 343 -3.47 -21.53 15.22
N ILE A 344 -4.45 -22.27 15.75
CA ILE A 344 -5.79 -22.37 15.16
C ILE A 344 -6.46 -21.00 15.02
N ALA A 345 -6.30 -20.13 16.02
CA ALA A 345 -6.82 -18.77 15.98
C ALA A 345 -6.08 -17.85 14.99
N ALA A 346 -4.78 -18.08 14.74
CA ALA A 346 -3.95 -17.20 13.93
C ALA A 346 -4.16 -17.36 12.42
N ILE A 347 -4.26 -18.59 11.91
CA ILE A 347 -4.30 -18.87 10.47
C ILE A 347 -5.47 -18.18 9.74
N PRO A 348 -6.71 -18.17 10.25
CA PRO A 348 -7.83 -17.50 9.57
C PRO A 348 -7.69 -15.97 9.52
N LEU A 349 -6.81 -15.39 10.33
CA LEU A 349 -6.59 -13.94 10.42
C LEU A 349 -5.55 -13.42 9.41
N LEU A 350 -4.84 -14.32 8.73
CA LEU A 350 -3.98 -13.97 7.61
C LEU A 350 -4.84 -13.67 6.38
N ASP A 351 -4.49 -12.60 5.66
CA ASP A 351 -4.97 -12.41 4.29
C ASP A 351 -4.41 -13.50 3.37
N HIS A 352 -5.00 -13.63 2.18
CA HIS A 352 -4.67 -14.70 1.24
C HIS A 352 -3.19 -14.71 0.84
N GLU A 353 -2.60 -13.54 0.60
CA GLU A 353 -1.21 -13.42 0.15
C GLU A 353 -0.23 -13.79 1.26
N LYS A 354 -0.40 -13.23 2.46
CA LYS A 354 0.44 -13.53 3.63
C LYS A 354 0.29 -14.99 4.06
N ARG A 355 -0.91 -15.57 3.93
CA ARG A 355 -1.16 -17.00 4.20
C ARG A 355 -0.37 -17.88 3.25
N TYR A 356 -0.48 -17.63 1.95
CA TYR A 356 0.28 -18.37 0.94
C TYR A 356 1.79 -18.25 1.16
N ASP A 357 2.30 -17.03 1.29
CA ASP A 357 3.74 -16.78 1.44
C ASP A 357 4.31 -17.43 2.70
N TRP A 358 3.62 -17.28 3.84
CA TRP A 358 4.05 -17.92 5.07
C TRP A 358 4.05 -19.45 4.95
N MET A 359 3.03 -20.08 4.36
CA MET A 359 3.00 -21.55 4.22
C MET A 359 4.06 -22.07 3.25
N GLN A 360 4.15 -21.46 2.05
CA GLN A 360 5.06 -21.93 1.00
C GLN A 360 6.52 -21.63 1.30
N ASN A 361 6.82 -20.48 1.91
CA ASN A 361 8.20 -20.02 2.06
C ASN A 361 8.63 -20.06 3.52
N GLY A 362 7.81 -19.54 4.44
CA GLY A 362 8.11 -19.48 5.87
C GLY A 362 8.16 -20.85 6.55
N LEU A 363 7.02 -21.53 6.59
CA LEU A 363 6.84 -22.83 7.23
C LEU A 363 7.75 -23.88 6.60
N TYR A 364 7.87 -23.89 5.26
CA TYR A 364 8.75 -24.82 4.54
C TYR A 364 10.21 -24.76 5.02
N GLN A 365 10.77 -23.56 5.21
CA GLN A 365 12.15 -23.38 5.71
C GLN A 365 12.36 -23.87 7.15
N HIS A 366 11.28 -24.03 7.91
CA HIS A 366 11.30 -24.47 9.31
C HIS A 366 10.90 -25.94 9.48
N LEU A 367 10.60 -26.66 8.38
CA LEU A 367 10.31 -28.09 8.43
C LEU A 367 11.49 -28.86 9.02
N GLY A 368 11.20 -29.74 9.99
CA GLY A 368 12.20 -30.58 10.67
C GLY A 368 13.07 -29.84 11.69
N ARG A 369 12.86 -28.55 11.93
CA ARG A 369 13.50 -27.84 13.05
C ARG A 369 12.81 -28.22 14.37
N PRO A 370 13.57 -28.39 15.47
CA PRO A 370 12.97 -28.64 16.77
C PRO A 370 12.10 -27.45 17.20
N ALA A 371 10.95 -27.76 17.79
CA ALA A 371 10.06 -26.74 18.34
C ALA A 371 10.70 -26.05 19.55
N LYS A 372 10.31 -24.79 19.80
CA LYS A 372 10.53 -24.16 21.12
C LYS A 372 9.67 -24.90 22.14
N ALA A 373 10.13 -24.98 23.40
CA ALA A 373 9.38 -25.62 24.47
C ALA A 373 7.97 -24.99 24.60
N GLY A 374 6.92 -25.82 24.52
CA GLY A 374 5.52 -25.39 24.59
C GLY A 374 4.86 -25.02 23.25
N ALA A 375 5.63 -24.87 22.18
CA ALA A 375 5.14 -24.56 20.84
C ALA A 375 4.96 -25.82 19.98
N LEU A 376 4.05 -25.76 19.00
CA LEU A 376 3.89 -26.80 17.99
C LEU A 376 5.15 -26.93 17.13
N SER A 377 5.61 -28.16 16.93
CA SER A 377 6.58 -28.49 15.89
C SER A 377 6.04 -28.21 14.50
N SER A 378 6.93 -28.02 13.53
CA SER A 378 6.53 -27.81 12.15
C SER A 378 5.76 -29.01 11.57
N ASP A 379 6.01 -30.23 12.07
CA ASP A 379 5.25 -31.43 11.70
C ASP A 379 3.81 -31.34 12.21
N GLU A 380 3.62 -31.02 13.49
CA GLU A 380 2.27 -30.83 14.08
C GLU A 380 1.51 -29.68 13.43
N GLN A 381 2.21 -28.59 13.06
CA GLN A 381 1.62 -27.48 12.31
C GLN A 381 1.13 -27.95 10.93
N THR A 382 1.93 -28.71 10.19
CA THR A 382 1.51 -29.23 8.88
C THR A 382 0.37 -30.23 8.99
N ASP A 383 0.37 -31.10 10.00
CA ASP A 383 -0.71 -32.06 10.23
C ASP A 383 -2.03 -31.34 10.56
N LEU A 384 -1.95 -30.24 11.30
CA LEU A 384 -3.09 -29.37 11.55
C LEU A 384 -3.64 -28.77 10.26
N LEU A 385 -2.80 -28.12 9.47
CA LEU A 385 -3.18 -27.47 8.22
C LEU A 385 -3.80 -28.43 7.20
N VAL A 386 -3.28 -29.66 7.12
CA VAL A 386 -3.78 -30.67 6.18
C VAL A 386 -5.11 -31.28 6.63
N ASN A 387 -5.31 -31.51 7.93
CA ASN A 387 -6.43 -32.33 8.42
C ASN A 387 -7.56 -31.54 9.09
N TYR A 388 -7.32 -30.30 9.53
CA TYR A 388 -8.26 -29.54 10.36
C TYR A 388 -8.66 -28.17 9.79
N PHE A 389 -7.98 -27.69 8.75
CA PHE A 389 -8.30 -26.43 8.10
C PHE A 389 -9.10 -26.63 6.81
N SER A 390 -9.41 -25.54 6.11
CA SER A 390 -10.20 -25.61 4.89
C SER A 390 -9.35 -26.13 3.72
N GLU A 391 -10.01 -26.47 2.60
CA GLU A 391 -9.32 -27.03 1.44
C GLU A 391 -8.22 -26.11 0.89
N ILE A 392 -8.28 -24.79 1.08
CA ILE A 392 -7.21 -23.89 0.60
C ILE A 392 -5.90 -24.08 1.39
N GLU A 393 -5.97 -24.23 2.73
CA GLU A 393 -4.77 -24.49 3.53
C GLU A 393 -4.17 -25.85 3.20
N LYS A 394 -5.03 -26.83 2.93
CA LYS A 394 -4.62 -28.16 2.49
C LYS A 394 -3.96 -28.13 1.11
N GLN A 395 -4.51 -27.36 0.16
CA GLN A 395 -3.89 -27.15 -1.15
C GLN A 395 -2.47 -26.58 -1.03
N TYR A 396 -2.26 -25.60 -0.14
CA TYR A 396 -0.94 -25.04 0.10
C TYR A 396 0.00 -26.05 0.77
N THR A 397 -0.48 -26.79 1.75
CA THR A 397 0.41 -27.54 2.67
C THR A 397 0.66 -28.98 2.22
N TYR A 398 -0.32 -29.64 1.60
CA TYR A 398 -0.21 -31.07 1.32
C TYR A 398 0.91 -31.44 0.34
N PRO A 399 1.10 -30.73 -0.80
CA PRO A 399 2.22 -30.98 -1.69
C PRO A 399 3.59 -30.84 -1.03
N MET A 400 3.72 -29.85 -0.14
CA MET A 400 4.93 -29.62 0.64
C MET A 400 5.26 -30.81 1.55
N VAL A 401 4.24 -31.33 2.25
CA VAL A 401 4.39 -32.50 3.14
C VAL A 401 4.81 -33.74 2.34
N LEU A 402 4.14 -34.01 1.21
CA LEU A 402 4.50 -35.12 0.32
C LEU A 402 5.92 -34.96 -0.22
N GLY A 403 6.26 -33.78 -0.75
CA GLY A 403 7.59 -33.45 -1.27
C GLY A 403 8.70 -33.71 -0.25
N ARG A 404 8.52 -33.25 0.99
CA ARG A 404 9.48 -33.52 2.07
C ARG A 404 9.60 -35.00 2.38
N ARG A 405 8.48 -35.74 2.52
CA ARG A 405 8.51 -37.19 2.78
C ARG A 405 9.26 -37.94 1.69
N ILE A 406 9.04 -37.56 0.43
CA ILE A 406 9.77 -38.09 -0.72
C ILE A 406 11.26 -37.80 -0.59
N ILE A 407 11.67 -36.59 -0.21
CA ILE A 407 13.07 -36.20 -0.06
C ILE A 407 13.75 -36.90 1.13
N GLN A 408 13.03 -37.20 2.22
CA GLN A 408 13.58 -37.83 3.42
C GLN A 408 13.63 -39.37 3.36
N GLN A 409 12.80 -40.02 2.55
CA GLN A 409 12.67 -41.48 2.50
C GLN A 409 13.84 -42.17 1.78
N THR A 410 15.04 -42.31 2.36
CA THR A 410 16.24 -42.76 1.62
C THR A 410 16.25 -44.24 1.24
N ASP A 411 15.60 -45.10 2.01
CA ASP A 411 15.87 -46.55 1.96
C ASP A 411 14.76 -47.35 1.24
N ASN A 412 13.67 -46.69 0.83
CA ASN A 412 12.53 -47.34 0.18
C ASN A 412 12.12 -46.64 -1.12
N LEU A 413 12.69 -47.12 -2.23
CA LEU A 413 12.44 -46.59 -3.57
C LEU A 413 10.98 -46.79 -4.01
N SER A 414 10.38 -47.93 -3.70
CA SER A 414 8.99 -48.24 -4.07
C SER A 414 8.01 -47.26 -3.40
N GLN A 415 8.20 -46.99 -2.11
CA GLN A 415 7.40 -46.01 -1.39
C GLN A 415 7.62 -44.58 -1.91
N SER A 416 8.86 -44.23 -2.27
CA SER A 416 9.17 -42.93 -2.88
C SER A 416 8.45 -42.73 -4.21
N LYS A 417 8.45 -43.74 -5.09
CA LYS A 417 7.71 -43.73 -6.36
C LYS A 417 6.20 -43.63 -6.16
N LYS A 418 5.65 -44.34 -5.16
CA LYS A 418 4.22 -44.24 -4.82
C LYS A 418 3.80 -42.82 -4.42
N MET A 419 4.57 -42.19 -3.52
CA MET A 419 4.30 -40.81 -3.08
C MET A 419 4.52 -39.80 -4.22
N LEU A 420 5.46 -40.06 -5.13
CA LEU A 420 5.66 -39.23 -6.33
C LEU A 420 4.48 -39.30 -7.29
N ASN A 421 3.97 -40.49 -7.57
CA ASN A 421 2.76 -40.64 -8.40
C ASN A 421 1.57 -39.92 -7.75
N GLU A 422 1.40 -40.09 -6.43
CA GLU A 422 0.37 -39.36 -5.67
C GLU A 422 0.52 -37.84 -5.80
N LEU A 423 1.73 -37.30 -5.67
CA LEU A 423 2.00 -35.87 -5.83
C LEU A 423 1.67 -35.40 -7.27
N MET A 424 2.02 -36.19 -8.28
CA MET A 424 1.79 -35.85 -9.69
C MET A 424 0.30 -35.93 -10.09
N ASP A 425 -0.46 -36.83 -9.47
CA ASP A 425 -1.89 -37.08 -9.75
C ASP A 425 -2.82 -36.04 -9.08
N LEU A 426 -2.29 -35.17 -8.22
CA LEU A 426 -3.05 -34.05 -7.66
C LEU A 426 -3.57 -33.11 -8.75
N ASN A 427 -4.74 -32.51 -8.51
CA ASN A 427 -5.41 -31.67 -9.50
C ASN A 427 -4.71 -30.31 -9.72
N ASP A 428 -5.17 -29.55 -10.72
CA ASP A 428 -4.54 -28.30 -11.14
C ASP A 428 -4.51 -27.24 -10.02
N ASP A 429 -5.51 -27.20 -9.13
CA ASP A 429 -5.51 -26.27 -7.99
C ASP A 429 -4.32 -26.57 -7.07
N TYR A 430 -4.08 -27.84 -6.72
CA TYR A 430 -2.92 -28.21 -5.92
C TYR A 430 -1.60 -27.92 -6.65
N TRP A 431 -1.55 -28.03 -7.98
CA TRP A 431 -0.36 -27.68 -8.75
C TRP A 431 -0.02 -26.20 -8.68
N ILE A 432 -1.04 -25.35 -8.84
CA ILE A 432 -0.91 -23.89 -8.88
C ILE A 432 -0.74 -23.34 -7.45
N ASN A 433 -1.69 -23.64 -6.57
CA ASN A 433 -1.75 -23.12 -5.20
C ASN A 433 -0.72 -23.81 -4.27
N GLY A 434 -0.47 -25.09 -4.48
CA GLY A 434 0.44 -25.88 -3.64
C GLY A 434 1.89 -25.90 -4.13
N ASN A 435 2.20 -25.18 -5.22
CA ASN A 435 3.54 -25.12 -5.79
C ASN A 435 4.13 -26.52 -6.03
N ILE A 436 3.34 -27.44 -6.61
CA ILE A 436 3.81 -28.82 -6.88
C ILE A 436 5.06 -28.81 -7.77
N GLY A 437 5.16 -27.86 -8.70
CA GLY A 437 6.33 -27.71 -9.58
C GLY A 437 7.65 -27.68 -8.80
N ARG A 438 7.74 -26.93 -7.69
CA ARG A 438 8.90 -26.94 -6.80
C ARG A 438 9.18 -28.34 -6.25
N TYR A 439 8.19 -28.97 -5.64
CA TYR A 439 8.37 -30.25 -4.93
C TYR A 439 8.65 -31.41 -5.88
N ALA A 440 8.03 -31.43 -7.06
CA ALA A 440 8.27 -32.41 -8.10
C ALA A 440 9.71 -32.29 -8.66
N LEU A 441 10.20 -31.06 -8.87
CA LEU A 441 11.58 -30.85 -9.32
C LEU A 441 12.63 -31.21 -8.26
N LEU A 442 12.37 -30.91 -6.99
CA LEU A 442 13.23 -31.36 -5.88
C LEU A 442 13.27 -32.89 -5.79
N ALA A 443 12.11 -33.54 -5.93
CA ALA A 443 12.03 -34.98 -5.94
C ALA A 443 12.75 -35.59 -7.14
N TYR A 444 12.64 -34.99 -8.33
CA TYR A 444 13.42 -35.38 -9.50
C TYR A 444 14.92 -35.30 -9.23
N GLN A 445 15.43 -34.19 -8.69
CA GLN A 445 16.86 -34.02 -8.42
C GLN A 445 17.40 -35.11 -7.49
N ARG A 446 16.59 -35.53 -6.51
CA ARG A 446 16.91 -36.67 -5.65
C ARG A 446 16.85 -38.01 -6.39
N MET A 447 15.78 -38.25 -7.16
CA MET A 447 15.61 -39.52 -7.89
C MET A 447 16.68 -39.72 -8.96
N ALA A 448 17.19 -38.64 -9.56
CA ALA A 448 18.25 -38.69 -10.57
C ALA A 448 19.56 -39.30 -10.03
N SER A 449 19.82 -39.26 -8.72
CA SER A 449 20.98 -39.93 -8.11
C SER A 449 20.73 -41.39 -7.72
N VAL A 450 19.49 -41.88 -7.81
CA VAL A 450 19.08 -43.21 -7.32
C VAL A 450 18.56 -44.12 -8.45
N ASP A 451 17.74 -43.59 -9.34
CA ASP A 451 17.13 -44.31 -10.46
C ASP A 451 17.00 -43.37 -11.67
N LEU A 452 18.02 -43.43 -12.55
CA LEU A 452 18.16 -42.51 -13.67
C LEU A 452 17.03 -42.66 -14.69
N ASP A 453 16.60 -43.88 -15.01
CA ASP A 453 15.58 -44.13 -16.03
C ASP A 453 14.21 -43.63 -15.56
N TYR A 454 13.83 -43.93 -14.32
CA TYR A 454 12.62 -43.37 -13.73
C TYR A 454 12.69 -41.85 -13.66
N SER A 455 13.83 -41.28 -13.26
CA SER A 455 13.98 -39.81 -13.15
C SER A 455 13.82 -39.09 -14.50
N ARG A 456 14.25 -39.68 -15.61
CA ARG A 456 14.07 -39.12 -16.96
C ARG A 456 12.60 -39.06 -17.34
N GLN A 457 11.86 -40.15 -17.10
CA GLN A 457 10.42 -40.18 -17.35
C GLN A 457 9.70 -39.16 -16.46
N LEU A 458 10.02 -39.12 -15.17
CA LEU A 458 9.47 -38.16 -14.23
C LEU A 458 9.69 -36.72 -14.70
N LEU A 459 10.89 -36.37 -15.16
CA LEU A 459 11.16 -35.02 -15.66
C LEU A 459 10.35 -34.68 -16.90
N ALA A 460 10.19 -35.63 -17.83
CA ALA A 460 9.35 -35.45 -19.02
C ALA A 460 7.88 -35.22 -18.62
N ASP A 461 7.37 -35.97 -17.65
CA ASP A 461 6.00 -35.82 -17.13
C ASP A 461 5.81 -34.46 -16.44
N ILE A 462 6.79 -34.03 -15.64
CA ILE A 462 6.82 -32.68 -15.02
C ILE A 462 6.76 -31.60 -16.10
N ILE A 463 7.61 -31.67 -17.13
CA ILE A 463 7.62 -30.69 -18.23
C ILE A 463 6.26 -30.66 -18.95
N SER A 464 5.69 -31.83 -19.25
CA SER A 464 4.39 -31.97 -19.89
C SER A 464 3.29 -31.29 -19.07
N LYS A 465 3.19 -31.62 -17.79
CA LYS A 465 2.19 -31.07 -16.88
C LYS A 465 2.32 -29.56 -16.71
N LEU A 466 3.54 -29.07 -16.45
CA LEU A 466 3.80 -27.64 -16.33
C LEU A 466 3.48 -26.88 -17.63
N THR A 467 3.69 -27.48 -18.80
CA THR A 467 3.37 -26.86 -20.09
C THR A 467 1.87 -26.68 -20.26
N VAL A 468 1.07 -27.69 -19.87
CA VAL A 468 -0.40 -27.60 -19.88
C VAL A 468 -0.87 -26.48 -18.97
N LEU A 469 -0.37 -26.43 -17.73
CA LEU A 469 -0.73 -25.40 -16.74
C LEU A 469 -0.35 -23.99 -17.22
N TYR A 470 0.87 -23.83 -17.74
CA TYR A 470 1.36 -22.54 -18.26
C TYR A 470 0.52 -22.02 -19.44
N ASN A 471 -0.02 -22.90 -20.28
CA ASN A 471 -0.86 -22.51 -21.41
C ASN A 471 -2.31 -22.23 -21.00
N ALA A 472 -2.79 -22.85 -19.93
CA ALA A 472 -4.14 -22.67 -19.41
C ALA A 472 -4.29 -21.38 -18.57
N ASP A 473 -3.28 -21.04 -17.76
CA ASP A 473 -3.31 -19.89 -16.87
C ASP A 473 -3.01 -18.58 -17.62
N LYS A 474 -3.88 -17.59 -17.45
CA LYS A 474 -3.78 -16.24 -18.03
C LYS A 474 -3.54 -15.15 -16.97
N THR A 475 -3.36 -15.54 -15.72
CA THR A 475 -3.09 -14.64 -14.59
C THR A 475 -1.58 -14.55 -14.32
N ASP A 476 -1.19 -13.68 -13.38
CA ASP A 476 0.21 -13.53 -12.99
C ASP A 476 0.79 -14.78 -12.28
N HIS A 477 -0.06 -15.68 -11.76
CA HIS A 477 0.36 -16.94 -11.13
C HIS A 477 1.14 -17.84 -12.09
N ARG A 478 0.85 -17.71 -13.40
CA ARG A 478 1.56 -18.35 -14.51
C ARG A 478 3.07 -18.16 -14.46
N ASN A 479 3.56 -17.05 -13.90
CA ASN A 479 5.00 -16.75 -13.84
C ASN A 479 5.77 -17.72 -12.94
N ILE A 480 5.15 -18.29 -11.91
CA ILE A 480 5.77 -19.35 -11.08
C ILE A 480 5.94 -20.62 -11.91
N THR A 481 4.86 -21.10 -12.54
CA THR A 481 4.87 -22.27 -13.43
C THR A 481 5.89 -22.10 -14.55
N ARG A 482 5.98 -20.89 -15.11
CA ARG A 482 6.97 -20.53 -16.13
C ARG A 482 8.41 -20.67 -15.61
N ALA A 483 8.71 -20.20 -14.40
CA ALA A 483 10.04 -20.35 -13.80
C ALA A 483 10.39 -21.83 -13.55
N HIS A 484 9.41 -22.66 -13.14
CA HIS A 484 9.62 -24.11 -13.06
C HIS A 484 9.83 -24.74 -14.43
N LEU A 485 9.12 -24.31 -15.48
CA LEU A 485 9.37 -24.78 -16.85
C LEU A 485 10.78 -24.45 -17.31
N ALA A 486 11.27 -23.23 -17.05
CA ALA A 486 12.64 -22.85 -17.38
C ALA A 486 13.64 -23.78 -16.68
N THR A 487 13.45 -24.01 -15.37
CA THR A 487 14.29 -24.90 -14.56
C THR A 487 14.23 -26.34 -15.04
N ALA A 488 13.04 -26.87 -15.30
CA ALA A 488 12.81 -28.25 -15.73
C ALA A 488 13.48 -28.53 -17.09
N ASN A 489 13.34 -27.60 -18.04
CA ASN A 489 13.99 -27.71 -19.35
C ASN A 489 15.52 -27.61 -19.23
N TYR A 490 16.05 -26.77 -18.34
CA TYR A 490 17.50 -26.73 -18.11
C TYR A 490 18.02 -28.04 -17.50
N LEU A 491 17.29 -28.64 -16.55
CA LEU A 491 17.64 -29.95 -15.99
C LEU A 491 17.59 -31.05 -17.07
N ALA A 492 16.64 -30.97 -18.01
CA ALA A 492 16.56 -31.90 -19.14
C ALA A 492 17.74 -31.74 -20.09
N PHE A 493 18.16 -30.50 -20.38
CA PHE A 493 19.40 -30.21 -21.11
C PHE A 493 20.61 -30.89 -20.45
N GLN A 494 20.79 -30.74 -19.13
CA GLN A 494 21.94 -31.30 -18.42
C GLN A 494 22.04 -32.83 -18.53
N VAL A 495 20.90 -33.54 -18.54
CA VAL A 495 20.88 -35.00 -18.69
C VAL A 495 21.06 -35.42 -20.14
N THR A 496 20.45 -34.72 -21.09
CA THR A 496 20.45 -35.09 -22.51
C THR A 496 21.77 -34.74 -23.21
N ASN A 497 22.47 -33.68 -22.79
CA ASN A 497 23.69 -33.19 -23.45
C ASN A 497 24.81 -34.24 -23.53
N LYS A 498 24.82 -35.20 -22.59
CA LYS A 498 25.79 -36.31 -22.58
C LYS A 498 25.62 -37.27 -23.77
N ASN A 499 24.40 -37.39 -24.31
CA ASN A 499 24.05 -38.43 -25.28
C ASN A 499 23.60 -37.84 -26.63
N ASN A 500 22.94 -36.68 -26.64
CA ASN A 500 22.38 -36.08 -27.84
C ASN A 500 22.44 -34.55 -27.78
N LYS A 501 23.50 -33.96 -28.35
CA LYS A 501 23.72 -32.50 -28.33
C LYS A 501 22.59 -31.71 -29.00
N GLN A 502 22.03 -32.22 -30.09
CA GLN A 502 20.99 -31.50 -30.83
C GLN A 502 19.68 -31.43 -30.04
N GLU A 503 19.28 -32.53 -29.42
CA GLU A 503 18.09 -32.56 -28.57
C GLU A 503 18.30 -31.77 -27.27
N ALA A 504 19.50 -31.84 -26.69
CA ALA A 504 19.86 -31.05 -25.52
C ALA A 504 19.72 -29.54 -25.80
N LEU A 505 20.18 -29.08 -26.97
CA LEU A 505 20.06 -27.68 -27.36
C LEU A 505 18.58 -27.23 -27.45
N ASN A 506 17.66 -28.10 -27.87
CA ASN A 506 16.22 -27.78 -27.90
C ASN A 506 15.64 -27.58 -26.49
N TYR A 507 16.10 -28.37 -25.51
CA TYR A 507 15.73 -28.16 -24.11
C TYR A 507 16.30 -26.85 -23.57
N LEU A 508 17.55 -26.53 -23.89
CA LEU A 508 18.18 -25.29 -23.45
C LEU A 508 17.53 -24.05 -24.08
N GLU A 509 17.12 -24.14 -25.36
CA GLU A 509 16.32 -23.10 -26.02
C GLU A 509 14.99 -22.86 -25.29
N LYS A 510 14.28 -23.92 -24.89
CA LYS A 510 13.05 -23.81 -24.10
C LYS A 510 13.33 -23.22 -22.71
N ALA A 511 14.43 -23.59 -22.07
CA ALA A 511 14.82 -23.02 -20.78
C ALA A 511 15.03 -21.50 -20.88
N ALA A 512 15.72 -21.04 -21.93
CA ALA A 512 15.88 -19.62 -22.24
C ALA A 512 14.55 -18.95 -22.60
N LEU A 513 13.69 -19.59 -23.41
CA LEU A 513 12.38 -19.07 -23.79
C LEU A 513 11.47 -18.80 -22.58
N TYR A 514 11.43 -19.75 -21.64
CA TYR A 514 10.64 -19.62 -20.42
C TYR A 514 11.32 -18.75 -19.35
N SER A 515 12.59 -18.37 -19.52
CA SER A 515 13.21 -17.41 -18.61
C SER A 515 12.54 -16.03 -18.70
N PRO A 516 12.37 -15.29 -17.59
CA PRO A 516 11.76 -13.96 -17.58
C PRO A 516 12.62 -12.97 -18.37
N LYS A 517 11.96 -12.17 -19.20
CA LYS A 517 12.59 -11.15 -20.06
C LYS A 517 12.45 -9.75 -19.48
N ASN A 518 11.60 -9.54 -18.49
CA ASN A 518 11.41 -8.24 -17.86
C ASN A 518 10.87 -8.45 -16.45
N GLN A 519 10.81 -7.36 -15.68
CA GLN A 519 10.40 -7.43 -14.27
C GLN A 519 8.96 -7.90 -14.08
N ALA A 520 8.05 -7.64 -15.03
CA ALA A 520 6.66 -8.09 -14.95
C ALA A 520 6.52 -9.62 -15.10
N GLU A 521 7.51 -10.26 -15.71
CA GLU A 521 7.58 -11.71 -15.85
C GLU A 521 8.27 -12.40 -14.67
N VAL A 522 8.86 -11.64 -13.74
CA VAL A 522 9.50 -12.18 -12.54
C VAL A 522 8.43 -12.48 -11.50
N ALA A 523 8.21 -13.77 -11.21
CA ALA A 523 7.41 -14.16 -10.05
C ALA A 523 8.23 -13.88 -8.77
N TYR A 524 7.76 -12.98 -7.90
CA TYR A 524 8.41 -12.68 -6.61
C TYR A 524 8.76 -13.96 -5.82
N ASN A 525 7.78 -14.88 -5.72
CA ASN A 525 7.92 -16.16 -5.02
C ASN A 525 8.93 -17.14 -5.66
N SER A 526 9.28 -16.96 -6.94
CA SER A 526 10.31 -17.78 -7.59
C SER A 526 11.70 -17.56 -7.02
N SER A 527 11.93 -16.47 -6.27
CA SER A 527 13.21 -16.21 -5.60
C SER A 527 13.56 -17.31 -4.59
N TYR A 528 12.57 -17.83 -3.86
CA TYR A 528 12.75 -18.98 -2.98
C TYR A 528 13.01 -20.26 -3.76
N ASP A 529 12.30 -20.45 -4.89
CA ASP A 529 12.48 -21.62 -5.76
C ASP A 529 13.90 -21.70 -6.32
N ILE A 530 14.47 -20.56 -6.72
CA ILE A 530 15.86 -20.46 -7.16
C ILE A 530 16.82 -21.01 -6.11
N MET A 531 16.61 -20.65 -4.84
CA MET A 531 17.44 -21.14 -3.75
C MET A 531 17.22 -22.63 -3.47
N PHE A 532 15.97 -23.10 -3.42
CA PHE A 532 15.67 -24.51 -3.14
C PHE A 532 16.13 -25.44 -4.26
N LEU A 533 15.84 -25.09 -5.51
CA LEU A 533 16.16 -25.87 -6.69
C LEU A 533 17.62 -25.70 -7.14
N LYS A 534 18.36 -24.74 -6.56
CA LYS A 534 19.67 -24.31 -7.04
C LYS A 534 19.65 -23.93 -8.52
N SER A 535 18.57 -23.28 -8.94
CA SER A 535 18.34 -22.87 -10.33
C SER A 535 18.86 -21.46 -10.59
N LYS A 536 18.60 -20.91 -11.78
CA LYS A 536 18.92 -19.54 -12.14
C LYS A 536 17.64 -18.78 -12.50
N ARG A 537 17.70 -17.45 -12.40
CA ARG A 537 16.61 -16.59 -12.86
C ARG A 537 16.44 -16.71 -14.38
N SER A 538 17.54 -16.75 -15.14
CA SER A 538 17.52 -16.90 -16.60
C SER A 538 18.56 -17.91 -17.07
N TYR A 539 18.27 -18.55 -18.20
CA TYR A 539 19.14 -19.49 -18.91
C TYR A 539 19.49 -19.02 -20.34
N ALA A 540 19.27 -17.74 -20.64
CA ALA A 540 19.54 -17.18 -21.97
C ALA A 540 21.02 -17.25 -22.33
N GLU A 541 21.90 -16.86 -21.41
CA GLU A 541 23.36 -16.86 -21.62
C GLU A 541 23.90 -18.25 -21.94
N GLU A 542 23.45 -19.29 -21.21
CA GLU A 542 23.82 -20.68 -21.48
C GLU A 542 23.37 -21.12 -22.87
N TYR A 543 22.14 -20.80 -23.24
CA TYR A 543 21.62 -21.14 -24.57
C TYR A 543 22.46 -20.49 -25.68
N LEU A 544 22.75 -19.20 -25.55
CA LEU A 544 23.50 -18.46 -26.57
C LEU A 544 24.96 -18.92 -26.66
N THR A 545 25.57 -19.28 -25.53
CA THR A 545 26.92 -19.83 -25.48
C THR A 545 27.00 -21.20 -26.16
N GLU A 546 26.08 -22.11 -25.84
CA GLU A 546 26.01 -23.44 -26.47
C GLU A 546 25.66 -23.35 -27.96
N LEU A 547 24.78 -22.41 -28.35
CA LEU A 547 24.44 -22.13 -29.74
C LEU A 547 25.68 -21.67 -30.53
N ALA A 548 26.49 -20.77 -29.95
CA ALA A 548 27.72 -20.31 -30.57
C ALA A 548 28.79 -21.42 -30.66
N ALA A 549 28.97 -22.21 -29.60
CA ALA A 549 29.84 -23.38 -29.59
C ALA A 549 29.43 -24.43 -30.63
N GLY A 550 28.13 -24.53 -30.93
CA GLY A 550 27.57 -25.35 -32.03
C GLY A 550 27.81 -24.80 -33.44
N GLY A 551 28.64 -23.77 -33.60
CA GLY A 551 28.99 -23.18 -34.90
C GLY A 551 28.02 -22.09 -35.39
N LYS A 552 27.05 -21.68 -34.56
CA LYS A 552 26.04 -20.66 -34.91
C LYS A 552 26.28 -19.33 -34.19
N LYS A 553 27.55 -18.91 -34.08
CA LYS A 553 27.94 -17.71 -33.32
C LYS A 553 27.28 -16.42 -33.82
N ASP A 554 27.07 -16.25 -35.12
CA ASP A 554 26.40 -15.05 -35.66
C ASP A 554 24.91 -15.00 -35.31
N LEU A 555 24.25 -16.17 -35.26
CA LEU A 555 22.86 -16.27 -34.78
C LEU A 555 22.77 -15.98 -33.27
N ALA A 556 23.73 -16.48 -32.50
CA ALA A 556 23.83 -16.18 -31.07
C ALA A 556 24.07 -14.69 -30.82
N LEU A 557 24.96 -14.06 -31.60
CA LEU A 557 25.18 -12.61 -31.56
C LEU A 557 23.88 -11.84 -31.81
N GLN A 558 23.15 -12.18 -32.89
CA GLN A 558 21.88 -11.51 -33.19
C GLN A 558 20.88 -11.64 -32.04
N LYS A 559 20.79 -12.82 -31.40
CA LYS A 559 19.91 -13.03 -30.26
C LYS A 559 20.33 -12.23 -29.01
N TYR A 560 21.64 -12.06 -28.76
CA TYR A 560 22.12 -11.16 -27.71
C TYR A 560 21.74 -9.70 -27.99
N ILE A 561 21.81 -9.28 -29.25
CA ILE A 561 21.34 -7.93 -29.66
C ILE A 561 19.84 -7.81 -29.38
N ASP A 562 19.02 -8.78 -29.82
CA ASP A 562 17.57 -8.75 -29.59
C ASP A 562 17.22 -8.71 -28.09
N GLU A 563 17.95 -9.46 -27.26
CA GLU A 563 17.80 -9.43 -25.80
C GLU A 563 18.18 -8.07 -25.22
N PHE A 564 19.29 -7.48 -25.68
CA PHE A 564 19.69 -6.13 -25.30
C PHE A 564 18.67 -5.07 -25.69
N LEU A 565 18.08 -5.17 -26.87
CA LEU A 565 17.04 -4.23 -27.28
C LEU A 565 15.76 -4.37 -26.44
N THR A 566 15.52 -5.53 -25.83
CA THR A 566 14.35 -5.81 -24.97
C THR A 566 14.59 -5.43 -23.51
N VAL A 567 15.75 -5.76 -22.95
CA VAL A 567 16.07 -5.70 -21.51
C VAL A 567 17.36 -4.92 -21.20
N GLN A 568 17.75 -4.05 -22.13
CA GLN A 568 18.86 -3.08 -22.12
C GLN A 568 19.94 -3.36 -21.07
N GLY A 569 20.22 -2.46 -20.12
CA GLY A 569 21.41 -2.56 -19.26
C GLY A 569 21.68 -3.93 -18.61
N THR A 570 20.66 -4.76 -18.36
CA THR A 570 20.82 -6.12 -17.78
C THR A 570 21.69 -7.05 -18.63
N SER A 571 21.58 -6.97 -19.95
CA SER A 571 22.25 -7.88 -20.89
C SER A 571 23.52 -7.29 -21.52
N TYR A 572 23.88 -6.05 -21.15
CA TYR A 572 25.07 -5.38 -21.68
C TYR A 572 26.34 -6.21 -21.47
N ASN A 573 26.60 -6.64 -20.22
CA ASN A 573 27.80 -7.41 -19.90
C ASN A 573 27.83 -8.73 -20.69
N GLY A 574 26.70 -9.45 -20.78
CA GLY A 574 26.61 -10.69 -21.55
C GLY A 574 26.90 -10.47 -23.04
N LEU A 575 26.29 -9.44 -23.65
CA LEU A 575 26.56 -9.09 -25.05
C LEU A 575 28.02 -8.67 -25.27
N ARG A 576 28.57 -7.85 -24.38
CA ARG A 576 29.98 -7.39 -24.44
C ARG A 576 30.95 -8.55 -24.36
N ASP A 577 30.83 -9.35 -23.29
CA ASP A 577 31.77 -10.42 -23.00
C ASP A 577 31.67 -11.51 -24.09
N PHE A 578 30.47 -11.81 -24.58
CA PHE A 578 30.25 -12.69 -25.73
C PHE A 578 30.93 -12.16 -27.00
N TYR A 579 30.72 -10.88 -27.33
CA TYR A 579 31.28 -10.29 -28.54
C TYR A 579 32.81 -10.28 -28.48
N GLN A 580 33.39 -9.86 -27.36
CA GLN A 580 34.84 -9.86 -27.16
C GLN A 580 35.46 -11.25 -27.27
N TYR A 581 34.77 -12.29 -26.78
CA TYR A 581 35.25 -13.67 -26.87
C TYR A 581 35.21 -14.24 -28.30
N TYR A 582 34.12 -14.03 -29.04
CA TYR A 582 33.92 -14.63 -30.37
C TYR A 582 34.40 -13.76 -31.56
N TYR A 583 34.66 -12.47 -31.32
CA TYR A 583 35.12 -11.48 -32.29
C TYR A 583 36.30 -10.63 -31.75
N PRO A 584 37.40 -11.25 -31.28
CA PRO A 584 38.48 -10.54 -30.56
C PRO A 584 39.25 -9.52 -31.41
N GLU A 585 39.15 -9.62 -32.74
CA GLU A 585 39.81 -8.71 -33.68
C GLU A 585 39.08 -7.35 -33.83
N GLN A 586 37.87 -7.22 -33.29
CA GLN A 586 37.05 -6.00 -33.38
C GLN A 586 36.78 -5.43 -31.99
N LYS A 587 36.80 -4.10 -31.88
CA LYS A 587 36.46 -3.44 -30.61
C LYS A 587 34.96 -3.49 -30.39
N PHE A 588 34.56 -3.91 -29.20
CA PHE A 588 33.15 -3.98 -28.82
C PHE A 588 32.43 -2.64 -28.96
N SER A 589 33.05 -1.54 -28.53
CA SER A 589 32.47 -0.19 -28.62
C SER A 589 32.13 0.21 -30.06
N GLU A 590 33.00 -0.09 -31.03
CA GLU A 590 32.73 0.17 -32.45
C GLU A 590 31.53 -0.62 -32.96
N PHE A 591 31.48 -1.92 -32.64
CA PHE A 591 30.32 -2.77 -32.95
C PHE A 591 29.04 -2.24 -32.31
N PHE A 592 29.09 -1.93 -31.01
CA PHE A 592 27.94 -1.50 -30.24
C PHE A 592 27.36 -0.21 -30.82
N ILE A 593 28.21 0.78 -31.13
CA ILE A 593 27.82 2.05 -31.74
C ILE A 593 27.27 1.85 -33.15
N GLN A 594 27.86 0.99 -33.97
CA GLN A 594 27.48 0.87 -35.38
C GLN A 594 26.29 -0.08 -35.61
N LYS A 595 26.12 -1.09 -34.77
CA LYS A 595 25.14 -2.17 -34.96
C LYS A 595 24.01 -2.15 -33.94
N VAL A 596 24.28 -1.79 -32.69
CA VAL A 596 23.28 -1.88 -31.61
C VAL A 596 22.58 -0.54 -31.41
N VAL A 597 23.33 0.56 -31.25
CA VAL A 597 22.78 1.90 -31.00
C VAL A 597 21.71 2.33 -32.02
N PRO A 598 21.88 2.13 -33.34
CA PRO A 598 20.88 2.58 -34.31
C PRO A 598 19.51 1.90 -34.18
N GLN A 599 19.45 0.74 -33.51
CA GLN A 599 18.23 -0.03 -33.28
C GLN A 599 17.51 0.36 -31.98
N LEU A 600 18.11 1.21 -31.15
CA LEU A 600 17.51 1.66 -29.90
C LEU A 600 16.36 2.66 -30.14
N PRO A 601 15.41 2.76 -29.20
CA PRO A 601 14.37 3.78 -29.26
C PRO A 601 14.95 5.19 -29.12
N ASP A 602 14.35 6.16 -29.79
CA ASP A 602 14.67 7.57 -29.56
C ASP A 602 14.27 7.99 -28.14
N ALA A 603 15.10 8.81 -27.50
CA ALA A 603 14.74 9.40 -26.22
C ALA A 603 13.58 10.39 -26.39
N PRO A 604 12.66 10.50 -25.41
CA PRO A 604 11.61 11.49 -25.45
C PRO A 604 12.16 12.92 -25.48
N ASP A 605 11.50 13.81 -26.21
CA ASP A 605 11.83 15.23 -26.16
C ASP A 605 11.38 15.86 -24.83
N PHE A 606 12.16 16.83 -24.35
CA PHE A 606 11.87 17.60 -23.15
C PHE A 606 12.57 18.96 -23.20
N ALA A 607 12.05 19.90 -22.41
CA ALA A 607 12.70 21.16 -22.09
C ALA A 607 12.34 21.53 -20.64
N LEU A 608 13.33 21.46 -19.74
CA LEU A 608 13.14 21.66 -18.31
C LEU A 608 13.95 22.85 -17.82
N THR A 609 13.54 23.41 -16.68
CA THR A 609 14.22 24.57 -16.08
C THR A 609 15.16 24.10 -14.97
N ASN A 610 16.38 24.63 -14.95
CA ASN A 610 17.34 24.39 -13.87
C ASN A 610 17.12 25.33 -12.67
N LEU A 611 17.89 25.12 -11.59
CA LEU A 611 17.79 25.92 -10.36
C LEU A 611 18.20 27.40 -10.55
N GLU A 612 18.89 27.72 -11.65
CA GLU A 612 19.29 29.05 -12.09
C GLU A 612 18.30 29.68 -13.10
N ASN A 613 17.11 29.11 -13.29
CA ASN A 613 16.08 29.56 -14.24
C ASN A 613 16.48 29.55 -15.72
N SER A 614 17.50 28.77 -16.09
CA SER A 614 17.86 28.48 -17.48
C SER A 614 17.14 27.22 -17.95
N GLN A 615 16.67 27.24 -19.20
CA GLN A 615 16.04 26.08 -19.81
C GLN A 615 17.10 25.18 -20.46
N ILE A 616 17.00 23.87 -20.23
CA ILE A 616 17.82 22.84 -20.87
C ILE A 616 16.88 21.89 -21.62
N ALA A 617 17.15 21.69 -22.90
CA ALA A 617 16.42 20.78 -23.76
C ALA A 617 17.26 19.56 -24.13
N LYS A 618 16.59 18.48 -24.55
CA LYS A 618 17.27 17.28 -25.10
C LYS A 618 18.26 17.62 -26.22
N ALA A 619 17.95 18.62 -27.05
CA ALA A 619 18.80 19.03 -28.17
C ALA A 619 20.18 19.52 -27.72
N ASP A 620 20.29 20.08 -26.51
CA ASP A 620 21.54 20.57 -25.93
C ASP A 620 22.48 19.43 -25.51
N LEU A 621 21.97 18.19 -25.46
CA LEU A 621 22.71 16.98 -25.08
C LEU A 621 23.27 16.21 -26.29
N LYS A 622 22.99 16.66 -27.52
CA LYS A 622 23.48 16.00 -28.73
C LYS A 622 25.01 15.96 -28.79
N GLY A 623 25.54 14.87 -29.34
CA GLY A 623 26.98 14.68 -29.49
C GLY A 623 27.69 14.12 -28.26
N LYS A 624 27.01 13.97 -27.11
CA LYS A 624 27.56 13.38 -25.89
C LYS A 624 26.79 12.15 -25.45
N TRP A 625 27.50 11.21 -24.84
CA TRP A 625 26.90 10.16 -24.03
C TRP A 625 26.45 10.76 -22.70
N THR A 626 25.16 10.96 -22.49
CA THR A 626 24.65 11.67 -21.31
C THR A 626 24.00 10.72 -20.33
N LEU A 627 24.50 10.68 -19.08
CA LEU A 627 23.79 10.03 -17.98
C LEU A 627 22.64 10.93 -17.52
N VAL A 628 21.44 10.36 -17.48
CA VAL A 628 20.22 11.00 -16.99
C VAL A 628 19.77 10.33 -15.70
N ASP A 629 19.64 11.12 -14.64
CA ASP A 629 19.26 10.67 -13.31
C ASP A 629 17.93 11.29 -12.87
N PHE A 630 16.95 10.46 -12.55
CA PHE A 630 15.66 10.86 -11.96
C PHE A 630 15.65 10.54 -10.47
N TRP A 631 15.42 11.55 -9.62
CA TRP A 631 15.52 11.44 -8.16
C TRP A 631 14.60 12.42 -7.41
N GLY A 632 14.61 12.40 -6.07
CA GLY A 632 13.97 13.41 -5.23
C GLY A 632 14.53 13.42 -3.80
N THR A 633 14.42 14.53 -3.08
CA THR A 633 14.96 14.67 -1.70
C THR A 633 14.25 13.79 -0.68
N TRP A 634 13.01 13.38 -1.00
CA TRP A 634 12.18 12.46 -0.23
C TRP A 634 12.54 10.98 -0.46
N CYS A 635 13.34 10.67 -1.49
CA CYS A 635 13.71 9.31 -1.86
C CYS A 635 15.00 8.88 -1.14
N GLY A 636 14.86 8.05 -0.11
CA GLY A 636 16.00 7.55 0.69
C GLY A 636 17.14 6.93 -0.13
N PRO A 637 16.87 5.96 -1.03
CA PRO A 637 17.91 5.39 -1.90
C PRO A 637 18.59 6.43 -2.82
N CYS A 638 17.83 7.41 -3.32
CA CYS A 638 18.38 8.48 -4.16
C CYS A 638 19.38 9.35 -3.38
N VAL A 639 19.00 9.75 -2.16
CA VAL A 639 19.85 10.53 -1.27
C VAL A 639 21.14 9.76 -0.93
N ALA A 640 21.04 8.45 -0.74
CA ALA A 640 22.21 7.59 -0.49
C ALA A 640 23.17 7.50 -1.69
N GLU A 641 22.67 7.58 -2.93
CA GLU A 641 23.50 7.51 -4.15
C GLU A 641 24.11 8.87 -4.53
N MET A 642 23.52 9.99 -4.10
CA MET A 642 23.92 11.33 -4.51
C MET A 642 25.42 11.67 -4.32
N PRO A 643 26.09 11.23 -3.24
CA PRO A 643 27.55 11.41 -3.12
C PRO A 643 28.35 10.80 -4.27
N LYS A 644 27.94 9.62 -4.80
CA LYS A 644 28.59 8.96 -5.94
C LYS A 644 28.40 9.78 -7.22
N LEU A 645 27.18 10.24 -7.47
CA LEU A 645 26.83 11.05 -8.66
C LEU A 645 27.56 12.39 -8.64
N ASN A 646 27.65 13.05 -7.48
CA ASN A 646 28.38 14.30 -7.34
C ASN A 646 29.88 14.11 -7.63
N ARG A 647 30.49 13.06 -7.07
CA ARG A 647 31.90 12.75 -7.35
C ARG A 647 32.13 12.50 -8.83
N PHE A 648 31.28 11.69 -9.47
CA PHE A 648 31.36 11.44 -10.90
C PHE A 648 31.29 12.73 -11.72
N TYR A 649 30.37 13.63 -11.40
CA TYR A 649 30.27 14.93 -12.08
C TYR A 649 31.52 15.81 -11.87
N GLU A 650 32.09 15.82 -10.67
CA GLU A 650 33.33 16.55 -10.38
C GLU A 650 34.53 15.99 -11.13
N ASP A 651 34.65 14.66 -11.21
CA ASP A 651 35.69 13.97 -11.97
C ASP A 651 35.58 14.28 -13.47
N LEU A 652 34.34 14.24 -14.02
CA LEU A 652 34.07 14.65 -15.40
C LEU A 652 34.49 16.09 -15.67
N LYS A 653 34.23 17.00 -14.73
CA LYS A 653 34.60 18.42 -14.87
C LYS A 653 36.11 18.64 -14.80
N ALA A 654 36.82 17.79 -14.06
CA ALA A 654 38.27 17.85 -13.94
C ALA A 654 38.99 17.29 -15.17
N ASP A 655 38.42 16.27 -15.83
CA ASP A 655 38.96 15.67 -17.05
C ASP A 655 38.31 16.24 -18.31
N LYS A 656 38.98 17.23 -18.92
CA LYS A 656 38.50 17.85 -20.18
C LYS A 656 38.27 16.85 -21.31
N SER A 657 39.04 15.76 -21.36
CA SER A 657 38.90 14.76 -22.43
C SER A 657 37.59 13.98 -22.33
N GLN A 658 37.10 13.78 -21.10
CA GLN A 658 35.81 13.16 -20.83
C GLN A 658 34.67 14.18 -20.90
N TRP A 659 34.89 15.42 -20.45
CA TRP A 659 33.88 16.48 -20.48
C TRP A 659 33.26 16.71 -21.86
N ASP A 660 34.05 16.59 -22.93
CA ASP A 660 33.58 16.80 -24.30
C ASP A 660 32.76 15.62 -24.84
N LYS A 661 32.85 14.45 -24.22
CA LYS A 661 32.21 13.20 -24.67
C LYS A 661 31.08 12.72 -23.78
N ILE A 662 31.12 13.06 -22.50
CA ILE A 662 30.17 12.60 -21.48
C ILE A 662 29.38 13.79 -20.94
N GLY A 663 28.06 13.65 -20.91
CA GLY A 663 27.14 14.58 -20.27
C GLY A 663 26.58 14.02 -18.97
N PHE A 664 26.09 14.90 -18.10
CA PHE A 664 25.38 14.52 -16.88
C PHE A 664 24.15 15.42 -16.70
N MET A 665 23.00 14.81 -16.43
CA MET A 665 21.73 15.51 -16.19
C MET A 665 21.03 14.90 -14.99
N SER A 666 20.74 15.72 -13.98
CA SER A 666 20.01 15.32 -12.78
C SER A 666 18.64 16.02 -12.76
N ILE A 667 17.56 15.25 -12.60
CA ILE A 667 16.17 15.71 -12.64
C ILE A 667 15.49 15.40 -11.30
N ALA A 668 15.13 16.45 -10.56
CA ALA A 668 14.40 16.36 -9.31
C ALA A 668 12.88 16.25 -9.58
N CYS A 669 12.27 15.18 -9.08
CA CYS A 669 10.91 14.74 -9.39
C CYS A 669 10.04 14.75 -8.13
N ASN A 670 8.77 15.15 -8.29
CA ASN A 670 7.81 15.27 -7.18
C ASN A 670 8.37 16.06 -5.98
N ASP A 671 9.14 17.11 -6.25
CA ASP A 671 9.83 17.90 -5.23
C ASP A 671 9.60 19.40 -5.44
N THR A 672 9.86 20.20 -4.41
CA THR A 672 9.81 21.65 -4.51
C THR A 672 11.21 22.21 -4.70
N GLU A 673 11.33 23.25 -5.52
CA GLU A 673 12.62 23.90 -5.82
C GLU A 673 13.36 24.31 -4.54
N ASP A 674 12.64 24.85 -3.54
CA ASP A 674 13.22 25.24 -2.24
C ASP A 674 13.85 24.07 -1.48
N LYS A 675 13.21 22.89 -1.51
CA LYS A 675 13.73 21.68 -0.84
C LYS A 675 14.97 21.17 -1.54
N VAL A 676 14.95 21.15 -2.87
CA VAL A 676 16.09 20.74 -3.71
C VAL A 676 17.26 21.69 -3.51
N LYS A 677 17.06 23.00 -3.61
CA LYS A 677 18.10 24.03 -3.35
C LYS A 677 18.70 23.86 -1.96
N SER A 678 17.85 23.69 -0.95
CA SER A 678 18.31 23.48 0.43
C SER A 678 19.08 22.17 0.61
N PHE A 679 18.71 21.11 -0.09
CA PHE A 679 19.41 19.82 -0.05
C PHE A 679 20.78 19.90 -0.73
N ILE A 680 20.86 20.46 -1.94
CA ILE A 680 22.12 20.63 -2.68
C ILE A 680 23.10 21.51 -1.89
N ALA A 681 22.62 22.65 -1.36
CA ALA A 681 23.44 23.56 -0.56
C ALA A 681 23.94 22.91 0.75
N ARG A 682 23.08 22.23 1.50
CA ARG A 682 23.47 21.58 2.78
C ARG A 682 24.53 20.49 2.60
N ASN A 683 24.54 19.82 1.46
CA ASN A 683 25.48 18.74 1.18
C ASN A 683 26.69 19.17 0.34
N ASN A 684 26.78 20.46 -0.04
CA ASN A 684 27.83 21.02 -0.90
C ASN A 684 27.96 20.30 -2.25
N TYR A 685 26.85 19.92 -2.88
CA TYR A 685 26.89 19.29 -4.19
C TYR A 685 27.01 20.33 -5.31
N SER A 686 27.78 20.00 -6.34
CA SER A 686 28.06 20.84 -7.51
C SER A 686 27.28 20.43 -8.76
N ILE A 687 26.50 19.35 -8.66
CA ILE A 687 25.69 18.83 -9.76
C ILE A 687 24.63 19.83 -10.24
N PRO A 688 24.42 19.98 -11.57
CA PRO A 688 23.30 20.74 -12.10
C PRO A 688 22.02 19.95 -11.91
N VAL A 689 20.96 20.61 -11.43
CA VAL A 689 19.65 19.99 -11.20
C VAL A 689 18.56 20.70 -12.00
N LEU A 690 17.78 19.91 -12.74
CA LEU A 690 16.57 20.31 -13.42
C LEU A 690 15.35 19.99 -12.57
N MET A 691 14.36 20.87 -12.59
CA MET A 691 13.07 20.61 -11.96
C MET A 691 12.15 19.91 -12.97
N SER A 692 11.59 18.79 -12.54
CA SER A 692 10.61 18.05 -13.32
C SER A 692 9.30 18.84 -13.55
N ASP A 693 8.69 18.65 -14.71
CA ASP A 693 7.34 19.11 -15.06
C ASP A 693 6.24 18.05 -14.81
N ASN A 694 6.58 16.91 -14.19
CA ASN A 694 5.76 15.70 -14.00
C ASN A 694 5.39 14.95 -15.30
N GLN A 695 5.77 15.47 -16.47
CA GLN A 695 5.52 14.86 -17.77
C GLN A 695 6.77 14.14 -18.28
N VAL A 696 7.96 14.66 -17.97
CA VAL A 696 9.24 14.04 -18.34
C VAL A 696 9.35 12.61 -17.80
N GLU A 697 8.93 12.34 -16.56
CA GLU A 697 8.99 10.99 -15.97
C GLU A 697 8.06 10.03 -16.68
N LYS A 698 6.86 10.51 -17.06
CA LYS A 698 5.89 9.70 -17.82
C LYS A 698 6.43 9.38 -19.22
N ASN A 699 7.05 10.35 -19.87
CA ASN A 699 7.62 10.20 -21.21
C ASN A 699 8.78 9.20 -21.19
N PHE A 700 9.65 9.26 -20.18
CA PHE A 700 10.75 8.31 -19.97
C PHE A 700 10.29 6.96 -19.36
N LYS A 701 8.99 6.84 -19.03
CA LYS A 701 8.39 5.66 -18.39
C LYS A 701 9.07 5.28 -17.07
N VAL A 702 9.40 6.29 -16.26
CA VAL A 702 9.98 6.11 -14.93
C VAL A 702 8.96 5.44 -14.00
N SER A 703 9.27 4.22 -13.55
CA SER A 703 8.40 3.43 -12.67
C SER A 703 8.81 3.44 -11.20
N GLY A 704 9.93 4.07 -10.86
CA GLY A 704 10.47 4.14 -9.50
C GLY A 704 11.71 5.03 -9.41
N TYR A 705 12.18 5.29 -8.19
CA TYR A 705 13.33 6.18 -7.94
C TYR A 705 14.37 5.50 -7.04
N PRO A 706 15.68 5.70 -7.28
CA PRO A 706 16.24 6.35 -8.47
C PRO A 706 16.00 5.56 -9.76
N SER A 707 15.94 6.28 -10.89
CA SER A 707 15.98 5.69 -12.25
C SER A 707 17.09 6.35 -13.06
N LYS A 708 17.86 5.53 -13.80
CA LYS A 708 19.01 5.99 -14.60
C LYS A 708 18.80 5.62 -16.06
N TYR A 709 19.19 6.52 -16.94
CA TYR A 709 19.20 6.31 -18.39
C TYR A 709 20.48 6.86 -18.99
N ILE A 710 20.89 6.31 -20.13
CA ILE A 710 21.97 6.84 -20.94
C ILE A 710 21.37 7.29 -22.26
N LEU A 711 21.59 8.55 -22.59
CA LEU A 711 21.29 9.15 -23.88
C LEU A 711 22.54 9.03 -24.75
N THR A 712 22.41 8.43 -25.92
CA THR A 712 23.51 8.32 -26.90
C THR A 712 23.73 9.67 -27.62
N PRO A 713 24.90 9.89 -28.26
CA PRO A 713 25.19 11.10 -29.02
C PRO A 713 24.17 11.45 -30.13
N ASP A 714 23.53 10.44 -30.72
CA ASP A 714 22.49 10.55 -31.74
C ASP A 714 21.06 10.64 -31.16
N GLY A 715 20.93 10.62 -29.83
CA GLY A 715 19.67 10.85 -29.12
C GLY A 715 18.82 9.60 -28.86
N LYS A 716 19.44 8.41 -28.87
CA LYS A 716 18.81 7.13 -28.49
C LYS A 716 18.87 6.89 -26.99
N LEU A 717 17.93 6.10 -26.48
CA LEU A 717 17.76 5.86 -25.05
C LEU A 717 18.18 4.44 -24.65
N ILE A 718 19.02 4.35 -23.63
CA ILE A 718 19.35 3.10 -22.92
C ILE A 718 18.90 3.23 -21.46
N ALA A 719 17.87 2.51 -21.06
CA ALA A 719 17.40 2.36 -19.70
C ALA A 719 18.30 1.42 -18.90
N MET A 720 18.71 1.88 -17.72
CA MET A 720 19.53 1.10 -16.78
C MET A 720 18.63 0.43 -15.74
N PRO A 721 18.82 -0.88 -15.47
CA PRO A 721 18.16 -1.53 -14.35
C PRO A 721 18.51 -0.87 -13.02
N PHE A 722 17.59 -0.96 -12.05
CA PHE A 722 17.84 -0.48 -10.71
C PHE A 722 19.11 -1.13 -10.10
N GLY A 723 20.03 -0.31 -9.59
CA GLY A 723 21.28 -0.76 -8.99
C GLY A 723 22.36 -1.20 -9.99
N PHE A 724 22.13 -1.06 -11.30
CA PHE A 724 23.15 -1.34 -12.31
C PHE A 724 24.31 -0.35 -12.21
N ASP A 725 25.54 -0.84 -12.31
CA ASP A 725 26.73 0.01 -12.35
C ASP A 725 26.92 0.54 -13.78
N TRP A 726 26.35 1.72 -14.03
CA TRP A 726 26.30 2.36 -15.36
C TRP A 726 27.65 2.94 -15.81
N GLN A 727 28.57 3.21 -14.87
CA GLN A 727 29.80 3.94 -15.14
C GLN A 727 30.75 3.20 -16.09
N PRO A 728 31.03 1.89 -15.93
CA PRO A 728 31.87 1.15 -16.87
C PRO A 728 31.34 1.14 -18.30
N LEU A 729 30.02 1.01 -18.49
CA LEU A 729 29.39 1.08 -19.81
C LEU A 729 29.63 2.46 -20.43
N LEU A 730 29.35 3.52 -19.67
CA LEU A 730 29.46 4.90 -20.15
C LEU A 730 30.90 5.26 -20.54
N GLU A 731 31.88 4.87 -19.72
CA GLU A 731 33.31 5.07 -20.00
C GLU A 731 33.77 4.27 -21.23
N GLU A 732 33.34 3.01 -21.38
CA GLU A 732 33.70 2.16 -22.52
C GLU A 732 33.20 2.75 -23.85
N VAL A 733 31.95 3.19 -23.91
CA VAL A 733 31.35 3.76 -25.13
C VAL A 733 31.82 5.18 -25.42
N ALA A 734 32.17 5.97 -24.40
CA ALA A 734 32.72 7.32 -24.56
C ALA A 734 34.21 7.35 -24.94
N THR A 735 34.88 6.19 -25.01
CA THR A 735 36.25 6.15 -25.56
C THR A 735 36.29 6.53 -27.05
N PHE A 736 35.19 6.30 -27.77
CA PHE A 736 34.96 6.62 -29.17
C PHE A 736 34.10 7.87 -29.34
#